data_AF-A0A7S1KT59-F1
#
_entry.id   AF-A0A7S1KT59-F1
#
_cell.length_a   1.000
_cell.length_b   1.000
_cell.length_c   1.000
_cell.angle_alpha   90.00
_cell.angle_beta   90.00
_cell.angle_gamma   90.00
#
_symmetry.space_group_name_H-M   'P 1'
#
loop_
_entity.id
_entity.type
_entity.pdbx_description
1 polymer ?
#
loop_
_entity_poly.entity_id
_entity_poly.type
_entity_poly.pdbx_seq_one_letter_code
_entity_poly.pdbx_strand_id
1 'polypeptide(L)'
;MLPSNDVVHFSRIILKLLMQNSPAEVKIVALKVFEDMYRGDGNPIPSRQSFQIIQNLFKCKIIPSNPLQSTLAVSYCKLLKSSLLNLHNIDADQCSQQLFPEFFLKMLGYLNTPHNNIRYDTVANVACKSIEDIVEKCIPQQTIVEAVQLKKSGSADTPQILLNLLSALSATLTVEFRPQFPRILQLIQKFFAKLGRTSAILMQDVLVKVDQLYALNDQELTFSVEKTLSTAAKYMGVDAFMQILPLGKKANPRLWMFRLFHSHIANNSLKTYETTFYPKIEKLQSKVDRAVNTDNHKEATLMTQLINEIWTLMPDFFVFPMDLNEQTFGSFLQLWMHIFGTLPKRQNIVCRCIMRLIQTNQEYLQTEGGARIPDNTGNNSATTNFKRAIANYSPEMAHNALSLVSTHAETLLPALFTIYSSADKNTSLRTVVSDTITLIASVAPTNLVCTFFKRILIKILKGDDTQAMSEEDAKNHKLIMLDLAGALAPYIDASTATSFFSILKSMLVAFDRPIQKKSNKALMHMCSKNKNFIAAHGSETLDYLCTILSSCDPAAKKYRLATLKALVQGVPSESVVKNISHLLGEGLISSKEISSQARDNSVAFLEMLFRRVTFGDATIAVEDIPVTEELTVAACNFMKALVSGLGGMGHEMISATIDMISHLLRKYLEFFEPIAESIFNTVVLLLDFPNVGVVLSCIKFVKVCLSEFSSEFFEPHLATLIPSICKAIERHSNTLSKARFLFEKMLTVFDVELIENFTPENHKRLIRNVARESRRTARKKEQEKVERAKTTKSHSINVDGNLDLTAAAIKEEDSAMQDEDMEAIKSGKDEEVSISTNGKVVIGGKRKRDEVKLDDYNDDNGDDSDNEIADTKKPAAESIASTDFESRKRIRLSRDTPGSDELNLNDPHAKHYLEIKAKQKQRKDVFANVSMGKEFKSKRKNARGDMKRGKTDPYAYLPLDPMQ
;
A
#
# COMPACT_ATOMS: atom_id res chain seq x y z
N MET A 1 -33.33 42.38 -5.71
CA MET A 1 -32.02 43.00 -6.00
C MET A 1 -32.12 44.49 -5.68
N LEU A 2 -31.20 45.04 -4.87
CA LEU A 2 -31.19 46.47 -4.52
C LEU A 2 -30.34 47.27 -5.53
N PRO A 3 -30.76 48.49 -5.94
CA PRO A 3 -29.94 49.44 -6.69
C PRO A 3 -28.57 49.71 -6.03
N SER A 4 -27.52 50.00 -6.81
CA SER A 4 -26.15 50.21 -6.33
C SER A 4 -26.01 51.32 -5.28
N ASN A 5 -26.85 52.37 -5.36
CA ASN A 5 -26.91 53.45 -4.36
C ASN A 5 -27.49 52.98 -3.02
N ASP A 6 -28.42 52.03 -3.05
CA ASP A 6 -29.04 51.47 -1.84
C ASP A 6 -28.06 50.53 -1.15
N VAL A 7 -27.24 49.77 -1.89
CA VAL A 7 -26.17 48.92 -1.32
C VAL A 7 -25.17 49.74 -0.50
N VAL A 8 -24.79 50.94 -0.95
CA VAL A 8 -23.90 51.83 -0.19
C VAL A 8 -24.60 52.41 1.05
N HIS A 9 -25.90 52.72 0.96
CA HIS A 9 -26.67 53.22 2.09
C HIS A 9 -26.86 52.14 3.17
N PHE A 10 -27.29 50.93 2.78
CA PHE A 10 -27.46 49.79 3.68
C PHE A 10 -26.12 49.34 4.29
N SER A 11 -25.04 49.25 3.51
CA SER A 11 -23.72 48.91 4.06
C SER A 11 -23.24 49.91 5.10
N ARG A 12 -23.51 51.22 4.96
CA ARG A 12 -23.21 52.23 5.99
C ARG A 12 -24.02 52.03 7.27
N ILE A 13 -25.31 51.67 7.18
CA ILE A 13 -26.16 51.38 8.34
C ILE A 13 -25.65 50.13 9.07
N ILE A 14 -25.34 49.06 8.33
CA ILE A 14 -24.83 47.81 8.90
C ILE A 14 -23.43 48.02 9.51
N LEU A 15 -22.57 48.83 8.89
CA LEU A 15 -21.27 49.23 9.47
C LEU A 15 -21.43 50.03 10.77
N LYS A 16 -22.43 50.91 10.87
CA LYS A 16 -22.72 51.60 12.14
C LYS A 16 -23.13 50.61 13.23
N LEU A 17 -23.94 49.59 12.91
CA LEU A 17 -24.32 48.53 13.84
C LEU A 17 -23.11 47.68 14.30
N LEU A 18 -22.09 47.50 13.45
CA LEU A 18 -20.84 46.82 13.80
C LEU A 18 -19.90 47.67 14.68
N MET A 19 -19.82 48.98 14.41
CA MET A 19 -18.92 49.90 15.13
C MET A 19 -19.49 50.42 16.46
N GLN A 20 -20.81 50.46 16.63
CA GLN A 20 -21.46 50.83 17.89
C GLN A 20 -21.36 49.71 18.95
N ASN A 21 -21.69 50.05 20.20
CA ASN A 21 -21.68 49.12 21.34
C ASN A 21 -22.88 48.14 21.33
N SER A 22 -23.21 47.64 20.13
CA SER A 22 -24.33 46.72 19.88
C SER A 22 -24.06 45.33 20.45
N PRO A 23 -25.10 44.57 20.85
CA PRO A 23 -24.97 43.18 21.30
C PRO A 23 -24.26 42.29 20.28
N ALA A 24 -23.59 41.23 20.75
CA ALA A 24 -22.80 40.34 19.90
C ALA A 24 -23.68 39.64 18.84
N GLU A 25 -24.92 39.32 19.19
CA GLU A 25 -25.93 38.69 18.33
C GLU A 25 -26.27 39.60 17.14
N VAL A 26 -26.46 40.90 17.39
CA VAL A 26 -26.73 41.90 16.35
C VAL A 26 -25.52 42.04 15.42
N LYS A 27 -24.30 41.99 15.98
CA LYS A 27 -23.06 42.02 15.20
C LYS A 27 -22.90 40.76 14.33
N ILE A 28 -23.28 39.58 14.83
CA ILE A 28 -23.26 38.33 14.05
C ILE A 28 -24.22 38.41 12.87
N VAL A 29 -25.45 38.88 13.10
CA VAL A 29 -26.45 39.06 12.03
C VAL A 29 -25.95 40.09 11.00
N ALA A 30 -25.37 41.20 11.46
CA ALA A 30 -24.77 42.22 10.58
C ALA A 30 -23.65 41.64 9.70
N LEU A 31 -22.75 40.81 10.25
CA LEU A 31 -21.72 40.12 9.47
C LEU A 31 -22.31 39.12 8.47
N LYS A 32 -23.37 38.41 8.84
CA LYS A 32 -24.03 37.45 7.95
C LYS A 32 -24.71 38.11 6.77
N VAL A 33 -25.35 39.26 6.97
CA VAL A 33 -25.91 40.08 5.87
C VAL A 33 -24.81 40.53 4.91
N PHE A 34 -23.64 40.93 5.41
CA PHE A 34 -22.48 41.21 4.56
C PHE A 34 -21.99 39.97 3.81
N GLU A 35 -21.96 38.80 4.47
CA GLU A 35 -21.53 37.56 3.84
C GLU A 35 -22.47 37.13 2.71
N ASP A 36 -23.80 37.21 2.92
CA ASP A 36 -24.81 36.89 1.92
C ASP A 36 -24.77 37.87 0.73
N MET A 37 -24.48 39.15 1.00
CA MET A 37 -24.28 40.16 -0.05
C MET A 37 -23.10 39.84 -0.96
N TYR A 38 -22.05 39.18 -0.45
CA TYR A 38 -20.90 38.72 -1.23
C TYR A 38 -21.08 37.29 -1.79
N ARG A 39 -22.09 36.52 -1.38
CA ARG A 39 -22.36 35.15 -1.85
C ARG A 39 -23.42 35.07 -2.96
N GLY A 40 -24.35 36.01 -3.05
CA GLY A 40 -25.50 35.90 -3.97
C GLY A 40 -25.13 36.03 -5.46
N ASP A 41 -25.83 35.29 -6.32
CA ASP A 41 -25.72 35.28 -7.80
C ASP A 41 -26.18 36.60 -8.49
N GLY A 42 -26.17 37.73 -7.77
CA GLY A 42 -26.56 39.03 -8.29
C GLY A 42 -25.43 39.78 -9.01
N ASN A 43 -25.73 40.98 -9.51
CA ASN A 43 -24.71 41.86 -10.09
C ASN A 43 -23.59 42.16 -9.05
N PRO A 44 -22.30 42.00 -9.41
CA PRO A 44 -21.19 42.21 -8.48
C PRO A 44 -21.14 43.65 -8.00
N ILE A 45 -20.81 43.83 -6.72
CA ILE A 45 -20.63 45.16 -6.12
C ILE A 45 -19.49 45.89 -6.85
N PRO A 46 -19.68 47.13 -7.32
CA PRO A 46 -18.63 47.89 -7.99
C PRO A 46 -17.32 47.99 -7.18
N SER A 47 -16.16 47.88 -7.84
CA SER A 47 -14.82 47.86 -7.21
C SER A 47 -14.64 48.95 -6.15
N ARG A 48 -14.91 50.22 -6.50
CA ARG A 48 -14.77 51.37 -5.59
C ARG A 48 -15.62 51.27 -4.32
N GLN A 49 -16.82 50.70 -4.41
CA GLN A 49 -17.72 50.56 -3.28
C GLN A 49 -17.30 49.37 -2.40
N SER A 50 -16.94 48.25 -3.02
CA SER A 50 -16.39 47.08 -2.31
C SER A 50 -15.11 47.43 -1.55
N PHE A 51 -14.20 48.19 -2.17
CA PHE A 51 -12.99 48.70 -1.53
C PHE A 51 -13.29 49.53 -0.28
N GLN A 52 -14.23 50.49 -0.36
CA GLN A 52 -14.63 51.31 0.78
C GLN A 52 -15.27 50.50 1.91
N ILE A 53 -16.08 49.49 1.57
CA ILE A 53 -16.69 48.59 2.55
C ILE A 53 -15.60 47.82 3.29
N ILE A 54 -14.64 47.22 2.58
CA ILE A 54 -13.55 46.43 3.16
C ILE A 54 -12.66 47.31 4.08
N GLN A 55 -12.29 48.51 3.64
CA GLN A 55 -11.53 49.46 4.50
C GLN A 55 -12.27 49.81 5.79
N ASN A 56 -13.60 49.95 5.74
CA ASN A 56 -14.37 50.23 6.93
C ASN A 56 -14.52 48.98 7.82
N LEU A 57 -14.59 47.78 7.23
CA LEU A 57 -14.52 46.53 7.99
C LEU A 57 -13.18 46.41 8.72
N PHE A 58 -12.05 46.81 8.11
CA PHE A 58 -10.75 46.83 8.79
C PHE A 58 -10.68 47.78 9.99
N LYS A 59 -11.56 48.78 10.11
CA LYS A 59 -11.64 49.62 11.32
C LYS A 59 -12.33 48.93 12.50
N CYS A 60 -13.09 47.85 12.25
CA CYS A 60 -13.78 47.11 13.30
C CYS A 60 -12.78 46.32 14.16
N LYS A 61 -12.70 46.61 15.47
CA LYS A 61 -11.88 45.82 16.41
C LYS A 61 -12.72 44.71 17.03
N ILE A 62 -12.46 43.47 16.65
CA ILE A 62 -13.10 42.28 17.23
C ILE A 62 -12.02 41.51 17.98
N ILE A 63 -12.10 41.53 19.31
CA ILE A 63 -11.19 40.79 20.17
C ILE A 63 -11.97 39.57 20.68
N PRO A 64 -11.50 38.34 20.46
CA PRO A 64 -12.12 37.19 21.06
C PRO A 64 -11.82 37.23 22.56
N SER A 65 -12.79 37.59 23.41
CA SER A 65 -12.65 37.50 24.87
C SER A 65 -13.65 36.52 25.48
N ASN A 66 -14.80 36.30 24.81
CA ASN A 66 -15.88 35.41 25.24
C ASN A 66 -16.34 34.46 24.13
N PRO A 67 -17.08 33.37 24.44
CA PRO A 67 -17.49 32.35 23.46
C PRO A 67 -18.28 32.89 22.26
N LEU A 68 -19.17 33.87 22.48
CA LEU A 68 -19.93 34.57 21.43
C LEU A 68 -19.02 35.45 20.55
N GLN A 69 -18.00 36.07 21.14
CA GLN A 69 -17.03 36.89 20.41
C GLN A 69 -16.05 36.05 19.59
N SER A 70 -15.73 34.83 20.01
CA SER A 70 -14.95 33.88 19.19
C SER A 70 -15.73 33.47 17.93
N THR A 71 -17.04 33.20 18.05
CA THR A 71 -17.90 32.93 16.89
C THR A 71 -18.00 34.15 15.97
N LEU A 72 -18.13 35.35 16.55
CA LEU A 72 -18.10 36.61 15.80
C LEU A 72 -16.77 36.80 15.05
N ALA A 73 -15.64 36.50 15.67
CA ALA A 73 -14.32 36.57 15.05
C ALA A 73 -14.18 35.58 13.87
N VAL A 74 -14.68 34.34 14.01
CA VAL A 74 -14.71 33.37 12.91
C VAL A 74 -15.52 33.89 11.72
N SER A 75 -16.74 34.39 11.95
CA SER A 75 -17.58 34.97 10.90
C SER A 75 -16.92 36.19 10.25
N TYR A 76 -16.25 37.02 11.04
CA TYR A 76 -15.52 38.18 10.55
C TYR A 76 -14.34 37.80 9.66
N CYS A 77 -13.54 36.80 10.04
CA CYS A 77 -12.44 36.31 9.21
C CYS A 77 -12.94 35.76 7.87
N LYS A 78 -14.02 34.96 7.89
CA LYS A 78 -14.67 34.43 6.67
C LYS A 78 -15.20 35.54 5.77
N LEU A 79 -15.87 36.55 6.34
CA LEU A 79 -16.37 37.69 5.59
C LEU A 79 -15.23 38.44 4.90
N LEU A 80 -14.17 38.79 5.63
CA LEU A 80 -13.03 39.49 5.06
C LEU A 80 -12.40 38.69 3.93
N LYS A 81 -12.21 37.38 4.12
CA LYS A 81 -11.73 36.48 3.08
C LYS A 81 -12.59 36.57 1.80
N SER A 82 -13.89 36.32 1.92
CA SER A 82 -14.81 36.31 0.78
C SER A 82 -14.89 37.68 0.09
N SER A 83 -14.89 38.77 0.87
CA SER A 83 -14.92 40.13 0.33
C SER A 83 -13.67 40.48 -0.48
N LEU A 84 -12.48 40.06 -0.02
CA LEU A 84 -11.22 40.25 -0.74
C LEU A 84 -11.13 39.40 -1.99
N LEU A 85 -11.57 38.13 -1.94
CA LEU A 85 -11.60 37.27 -3.12
C LEU A 85 -12.52 37.83 -4.22
N ASN A 86 -13.67 38.37 -3.83
CA ASN A 86 -14.58 39.03 -4.76
C ASN A 86 -13.99 40.33 -5.31
N LEU A 87 -13.33 41.15 -4.48
CA LEU A 87 -12.66 42.35 -4.99
C LEU A 87 -11.52 41.97 -5.95
N HIS A 88 -10.72 40.96 -5.64
CA HIS A 88 -9.65 40.49 -6.52
C HIS A 88 -10.16 40.05 -7.89
N ASN A 89 -11.34 39.42 -7.97
CA ASN A 89 -11.96 39.05 -9.25
C ASN A 89 -12.41 40.27 -10.08
N ILE A 90 -12.64 41.43 -9.45
CA ILE A 90 -13.08 42.67 -10.11
C ILE A 90 -11.89 43.58 -10.42
N ASP A 91 -10.97 43.75 -9.47
CA ASP A 91 -9.80 44.62 -9.52
C ASP A 91 -8.64 44.00 -8.71
N ALA A 92 -7.81 43.22 -9.41
CA ALA A 92 -6.73 42.46 -8.82
C ALA A 92 -5.60 43.35 -8.24
N ASP A 93 -5.31 44.48 -8.89
CA ASP A 93 -4.22 45.38 -8.51
C ASP A 93 -4.56 46.15 -7.24
N GLN A 94 -5.76 46.74 -7.17
CA GLN A 94 -6.22 47.48 -5.99
C GLN A 94 -6.30 46.56 -4.76
N CYS A 95 -6.75 45.32 -4.95
CA CYS A 95 -6.80 44.32 -3.88
C CYS A 95 -5.40 43.94 -3.37
N SER A 96 -4.48 43.60 -4.28
CA SER A 96 -3.16 43.05 -3.93
C SER A 96 -2.23 44.10 -3.34
N GLN A 97 -2.28 45.35 -3.80
CA GLN A 97 -1.37 46.41 -3.33
C GLN A 97 -1.86 47.11 -2.06
N GLN A 98 -3.17 47.38 -1.93
CA GLN A 98 -3.67 48.29 -0.88
C GLN A 98 -4.36 47.57 0.29
N LEU A 99 -5.10 46.49 0.04
CA LEU A 99 -5.92 45.85 1.08
C LEU A 99 -5.34 44.54 1.61
N PHE A 100 -4.64 43.78 0.77
CA PHE A 100 -4.01 42.53 1.19
C PHE A 100 -3.01 42.71 2.34
N PRO A 101 -2.16 43.77 2.40
CA PRO A 101 -1.22 43.92 3.50
C PRO A 101 -1.90 44.17 4.85
N GLU A 102 -2.93 45.02 4.86
CA GLU A 102 -3.71 45.31 6.07
C GLU A 102 -4.50 44.08 6.53
N PHE A 103 -5.10 43.34 5.58
CA PHE A 103 -5.74 42.06 5.86
C PHE A 103 -4.77 41.06 6.50
N PHE A 104 -3.59 40.89 5.91
CA PHE A 104 -2.60 39.93 6.35
C PHE A 104 -2.15 40.20 7.79
N LEU A 105 -1.77 41.45 8.10
CA LEU A 105 -1.37 41.85 9.45
C LEU A 105 -2.50 41.65 10.46
N LYS A 106 -3.75 41.95 10.05
CA LYS A 106 -4.91 41.77 10.92
C LYS A 106 -5.21 40.30 11.20
N MET A 107 -5.03 39.41 10.22
CA MET A 107 -5.18 37.98 10.41
C MET A 107 -4.06 37.38 11.26
N LEU A 108 -2.81 37.82 11.08
CA LEU A 108 -1.70 37.42 11.96
C LEU A 108 -1.92 37.84 13.42
N GLY A 109 -2.59 38.99 13.65
CA GLY A 109 -2.95 39.44 14.99
C GLY A 109 -3.81 38.44 15.79
N TYR A 110 -4.65 37.64 15.12
CA TYR A 110 -5.44 36.60 15.79
C TYR A 110 -4.61 35.39 16.23
N LEU A 111 -3.36 35.27 15.77
CA LEU A 111 -2.45 34.18 16.16
C LEU A 111 -1.74 34.44 17.49
N ASN A 112 -1.68 35.70 17.95
CA ASN A 112 -0.98 36.10 19.18
C ASN A 112 -1.87 35.99 20.45
N THR A 113 -2.73 34.96 20.54
CA THR A 113 -3.68 34.84 21.66
C THR A 113 -3.25 33.76 22.67
N PRO A 114 -3.39 34.02 23.98
CA PRO A 114 -2.92 33.11 25.04
C PRO A 114 -3.68 31.77 25.06
N HIS A 115 -2.96 30.71 25.48
CA HIS A 115 -3.41 29.31 25.55
C HIS A 115 -4.68 29.08 26.41
N ASN A 116 -5.30 27.91 26.20
CA ASN A 116 -6.36 27.26 27.01
C ASN A 116 -7.84 27.53 26.71
N ASN A 117 -8.19 27.95 25.49
CA ASN A 117 -9.59 27.90 25.09
C ASN A 117 -9.74 27.37 23.65
N ILE A 118 -10.36 26.19 23.53
CA ILE A 118 -10.59 25.43 22.27
C ILE A 118 -11.15 26.32 21.15
N ARG A 119 -11.91 27.37 21.50
CA ARG A 119 -12.50 28.29 20.52
C ARG A 119 -11.50 29.30 19.94
N TYR A 120 -10.42 29.64 20.63
CA TYR A 120 -9.37 30.52 20.08
C TYR A 120 -8.56 29.81 18.99
N ASP A 121 -8.33 28.51 19.17
CA ASP A 121 -7.75 27.66 18.14
C ASP A 121 -8.60 27.64 16.86
N THR A 122 -9.93 27.68 16.99
CA THR A 122 -10.80 27.77 15.80
C THR A 122 -10.66 29.11 15.07
N VAL A 123 -10.51 30.23 15.79
CA VAL A 123 -10.29 31.55 15.19
C VAL A 123 -8.94 31.60 14.48
N ALA A 124 -7.87 31.14 15.14
CA ALA A 124 -6.52 31.08 14.56
C ALA A 124 -6.47 30.18 13.31
N ASN A 125 -7.15 29.03 13.33
CA ASN A 125 -7.27 28.13 12.18
C ASN A 125 -7.96 28.81 10.98
N VAL A 126 -9.11 29.46 11.24
CA VAL A 126 -9.85 30.18 10.18
C VAL A 126 -9.03 31.36 9.65
N ALA A 127 -8.30 32.07 10.50
CA ALA A 127 -7.39 33.14 10.09
C ALA A 127 -6.27 32.62 9.18
N CYS A 128 -5.54 31.56 9.59
CA CYS A 128 -4.51 30.93 8.75
C CYS A 128 -5.08 30.47 7.40
N LYS A 129 -6.17 29.69 7.39
CA LYS A 129 -6.80 29.24 6.15
C LYS A 129 -7.21 30.39 5.23
N SER A 130 -7.72 31.48 5.81
CA SER A 130 -8.09 32.67 5.04
C SER A 130 -6.89 33.34 4.38
N ILE A 131 -5.74 33.37 5.06
CA ILE A 131 -4.49 33.83 4.46
C ILE A 131 -4.06 32.88 3.34
N GLU A 132 -4.08 31.56 3.58
CA GLU A 132 -3.66 30.56 2.58
C GLU A 132 -4.44 30.69 1.27
N ASP A 133 -5.76 30.83 1.34
CA ASP A 133 -6.63 30.95 0.17
C ASP A 133 -6.38 32.25 -0.63
N ILE A 134 -6.00 33.33 0.06
CA ILE A 134 -5.73 34.62 -0.56
C ILE A 134 -4.31 34.68 -1.13
N VAL A 135 -3.31 34.10 -0.47
CA VAL A 135 -1.92 34.04 -0.96
C VAL A 135 -1.83 33.38 -2.33
N GLU A 136 -2.65 32.37 -2.60
CA GLU A 136 -2.67 31.68 -3.89
C GLU A 136 -3.07 32.61 -5.05
N LYS A 137 -3.96 33.59 -4.80
CA LYS A 137 -4.51 34.49 -5.83
C LYS A 137 -3.91 35.91 -5.82
N CYS A 138 -3.72 36.52 -4.66
CA CYS A 138 -3.37 37.94 -4.48
C CYS A 138 -1.86 38.24 -4.40
N ILE A 139 -1.00 37.29 -4.75
CA ILE A 139 0.43 37.56 -4.97
C ILE A 139 0.73 37.39 -6.47
N PRO A 140 0.74 38.49 -7.25
CA PRO A 140 1.08 38.48 -8.67
C PRO A 140 2.55 38.17 -8.89
N GLN A 141 2.88 37.60 -10.05
CA GLN A 141 4.27 37.31 -10.43
C GLN A 141 5.14 38.58 -10.50
N GLN A 142 4.56 39.72 -10.90
CA GLN A 142 5.28 41.00 -10.98
C GLN A 142 5.79 41.47 -9.61
N THR A 143 4.95 41.41 -8.57
CA THR A 143 5.34 41.78 -7.20
C THR A 143 6.46 40.88 -6.65
N ILE A 144 6.51 39.62 -7.07
CA ILE A 144 7.61 38.70 -6.71
C ILE A 144 8.93 39.16 -7.37
N VAL A 145 8.89 39.52 -8.65
CA VAL A 145 10.06 40.00 -9.39
C VAL A 145 10.60 41.30 -8.80
N GLU A 146 9.73 42.27 -8.50
CA GLU A 146 10.09 43.54 -7.85
C GLU A 146 10.77 43.31 -6.50
N ALA A 147 10.19 42.45 -5.64
CA ALA A 147 10.76 42.13 -4.33
C ALA A 147 12.15 41.48 -4.43
N VAL A 148 12.38 40.63 -5.45
CA VAL A 148 13.70 40.02 -5.69
C VAL A 148 14.71 41.06 -6.15
N GLN A 149 14.32 41.97 -7.04
CA GLN A 149 15.20 43.05 -7.50
C GLN A 149 15.59 43.96 -6.33
N LEU A 150 14.62 44.39 -5.51
CA LEU A 150 14.83 45.18 -4.31
C LEU A 150 15.85 44.56 -3.34
N LYS A 151 15.71 43.26 -3.06
CA LYS A 151 16.62 42.55 -2.14
C LYS A 151 18.04 42.37 -2.72
N LYS A 152 18.21 42.47 -4.04
CA LYS A 152 19.52 42.42 -4.72
C LYS A 152 20.16 43.80 -4.93
N SER A 153 19.38 44.84 -5.21
CA SER A 153 19.88 46.19 -5.56
C SER A 153 20.01 47.14 -4.36
N GLY A 154 19.35 46.86 -3.23
CA GLY A 154 19.41 47.70 -2.03
C GLY A 154 18.75 49.09 -2.18
N SER A 155 18.04 49.35 -3.28
CA SER A 155 17.38 50.64 -3.53
C SER A 155 16.10 50.79 -2.71
N ALA A 156 15.99 51.85 -1.91
CA ALA A 156 14.90 52.06 -0.94
C ALA A 156 13.61 52.66 -1.51
N ASP A 157 13.59 53.08 -2.79
CA ASP A 157 12.53 53.95 -3.34
C ASP A 157 11.29 53.23 -3.91
N THR A 158 11.16 51.90 -3.79
CA THR A 158 9.96 51.15 -4.24
C THR A 158 9.23 50.47 -3.08
N PRO A 159 7.88 50.37 -3.14
CA PRO A 159 7.06 49.87 -2.03
C PRO A 159 7.37 48.40 -1.70
N GLN A 160 7.93 48.17 -0.50
CA GLN A 160 8.40 46.87 -0.01
C GLN A 160 7.28 45.94 0.50
N ILE A 161 6.14 45.90 -0.18
CA ILE A 161 4.93 45.24 0.32
C ILE A 161 5.18 43.78 0.65
N LEU A 162 5.67 42.97 -0.29
CA LEU A 162 5.92 41.55 -0.07
C LEU A 162 7.01 41.28 0.98
N LEU A 163 8.06 42.11 1.03
CA LEU A 163 9.13 41.97 2.03
C LEU A 163 8.61 42.25 3.46
N ASN A 164 7.73 43.24 3.62
CA ASN A 164 7.08 43.54 4.89
C ASN A 164 6.14 42.41 5.34
N LEU A 165 5.44 41.76 4.41
CA LEU A 165 4.61 40.59 4.74
C LEU A 165 5.45 39.40 5.17
N LEU A 166 6.56 39.14 4.49
CA LEU A 166 7.47 38.06 4.85
C LEU A 166 8.20 38.34 6.17
N SER A 167 8.54 39.60 6.46
CA SER A 167 9.14 39.97 7.75
C SER A 167 8.14 39.80 8.90
N ALA A 168 6.88 40.21 8.71
CA ALA A 168 5.78 39.97 9.65
C ALA A 168 5.54 38.48 9.86
N LEU A 169 5.53 37.67 8.79
CA LEU A 169 5.46 36.21 8.90
C LEU A 169 6.63 35.64 9.71
N SER A 170 7.86 36.13 9.46
CA SER A 170 9.04 35.70 10.22
C SER A 170 8.99 36.08 11.70
N ALA A 171 8.28 37.17 12.05
CA ALA A 171 8.11 37.63 13.42
C ALA A 171 7.13 36.75 14.21
N THR A 172 6.31 35.94 13.53
CA THR A 172 5.45 34.94 14.19
C THR A 172 6.18 33.68 14.65
N LEU A 173 7.45 33.48 14.27
CA LEU A 173 8.28 32.37 14.74
C LEU A 173 8.99 32.72 16.06
N THR A 174 8.25 33.25 17.03
CA THR A 174 8.71 33.58 18.38
C THR A 174 7.93 32.82 19.43
N VAL A 175 8.42 32.78 20.67
CA VAL A 175 7.84 31.99 21.76
C VAL A 175 6.38 32.36 22.04
N GLU A 176 5.99 33.61 21.79
CA GLU A 176 4.61 34.12 21.96
C GLU A 176 3.59 33.33 21.13
N PHE A 177 3.97 32.89 19.94
CA PHE A 177 3.10 32.18 19.00
C PHE A 177 3.27 30.65 19.04
N ARG A 178 4.05 30.11 19.98
CA ARG A 178 4.27 28.66 20.15
C ARG A 178 3.00 27.80 20.10
N PRO A 179 1.86 28.19 20.71
CA PRO A 179 0.60 27.45 20.59
C PRO A 179 0.16 27.15 19.16
N GLN A 180 0.46 28.09 18.25
CA GLN A 180 -0.05 28.11 16.88
C GLN A 180 0.98 27.65 15.85
N PHE A 181 2.18 27.24 16.27
CA PHE A 181 3.28 26.84 15.39
C PHE A 181 2.89 25.80 14.32
N PRO A 182 2.13 24.72 14.61
CA PRO A 182 1.72 23.78 13.56
C PRO A 182 0.97 24.46 12.41
N ARG A 183 0.13 25.46 12.72
CA ARG A 183 -0.68 26.21 11.75
C ARG A 183 0.16 27.28 11.03
N ILE A 184 1.06 27.95 11.74
CA ILE A 184 2.01 28.92 11.16
C ILE A 184 2.96 28.22 10.19
N LEU A 185 3.46 27.04 10.54
CA LEU A 185 4.32 26.21 9.69
C LEU A 185 3.61 25.76 8.41
N GLN A 186 2.31 25.41 8.49
CA GLN A 186 1.49 25.13 7.30
C GLN A 186 1.33 26.38 6.41
N LEU A 187 1.11 27.54 7.01
CA LEU A 187 1.07 28.80 6.25
C LEU A 187 2.41 29.09 5.56
N ILE A 188 3.54 28.91 6.25
CA ILE A 188 4.89 29.06 5.68
C ILE A 188 5.11 28.10 4.51
N GLN A 189 4.64 26.84 4.61
CA GLN A 189 4.69 25.88 3.50
C GLN A 189 3.99 26.42 2.24
N LYS A 190 2.84 27.11 2.38
CA LYS A 190 2.13 27.73 1.25
C LYS A 190 2.92 28.88 0.62
N PHE A 191 3.62 29.68 1.42
CA PHE A 191 4.50 30.73 0.91
C PHE A 191 5.69 30.16 0.13
N PHE A 192 6.35 29.11 0.63
CA PHE A 192 7.40 28.42 -0.13
C PHE A 192 6.86 27.89 -1.47
N ALA A 193 5.66 27.32 -1.46
CA ALA A 193 5.01 26.83 -2.67
C ALA A 193 4.68 27.95 -3.68
N LYS A 194 4.17 29.11 -3.22
CA LYS A 194 3.79 30.23 -4.09
C LYS A 194 5.00 30.96 -4.67
N LEU A 195 6.06 31.14 -3.88
CA LEU A 195 7.27 31.85 -4.31
C LEU A 195 8.22 30.96 -5.14
N GLY A 196 8.13 29.63 -5.01
CA GLY A 196 8.98 28.70 -5.74
C GLY A 196 10.47 28.98 -5.49
N ARG A 197 11.28 29.01 -6.56
CA ARG A 197 12.74 29.24 -6.46
C ARG A 197 13.11 30.61 -5.90
N THR A 198 12.24 31.62 -6.03
CA THR A 198 12.51 32.97 -5.50
C THR A 198 12.50 33.03 -3.97
N SER A 199 11.87 32.04 -3.31
CA SER A 199 11.88 31.93 -1.85
C SER A 199 13.28 31.75 -1.27
N ALA A 200 14.24 31.25 -2.05
CA ALA A 200 15.64 31.17 -1.62
C ALA A 200 16.24 32.53 -1.27
N ILE A 201 15.83 33.57 -2.01
CA ILE A 201 16.29 34.94 -1.77
C ILE A 201 15.39 35.60 -0.73
N LEU A 202 14.07 35.47 -0.89
CA LEU A 202 13.10 36.23 -0.11
C LEU A 202 12.90 35.70 1.32
N MET A 203 12.94 34.39 1.53
CA MET A 203 12.59 33.71 2.79
C MET A 203 13.78 33.06 3.52
N GLN A 204 15.01 33.49 3.22
CA GLN A 204 16.22 32.98 3.88
C GLN A 204 16.13 33.00 5.42
N ASP A 205 15.67 34.11 6.00
CA ASP A 205 15.57 34.27 7.46
C ASP A 205 14.51 33.35 8.07
N VAL A 206 13.40 33.12 7.35
CA VAL A 206 12.35 32.18 7.77
C VAL A 206 12.91 30.77 7.81
N LEU A 207 13.65 30.37 6.79
CA LEU A 207 14.27 29.04 6.73
C LEU A 207 15.26 28.81 7.89
N VAL A 208 16.09 29.80 8.21
CA VAL A 208 17.02 29.73 9.35
C VAL A 208 16.28 29.62 10.68
N LYS A 209 15.19 30.36 10.88
CA LYS A 209 14.36 30.24 12.10
C LYS A 209 13.69 28.86 12.22
N VAL A 210 13.21 28.29 11.11
CA VAL A 210 12.62 26.93 11.12
C VAL A 210 13.69 25.87 11.44
N ASP A 211 14.93 26.03 10.97
CA ASP A 211 16.07 25.17 11.34
C ASP A 211 16.40 25.28 12.84
N GLN A 212 16.35 26.49 13.41
CA GLN A 212 16.51 26.69 14.86
C GLN A 212 15.42 25.98 15.66
N LEU A 213 14.17 25.98 15.18
CA LEU A 213 13.08 25.23 15.81
C LEU A 213 13.32 23.72 15.76
N TYR A 214 13.88 23.21 14.66
CA TYR A 214 14.26 21.79 14.56
C TYR A 214 15.33 21.42 15.59
N ALA A 215 16.32 22.29 15.81
CA ALA A 215 17.39 22.07 16.78
C ALA A 215 16.90 21.99 18.24
N LEU A 216 15.69 22.47 18.56
CA LEU A 216 15.10 22.36 19.89
C LEU A 216 14.61 20.93 20.23
N ASN A 217 14.53 20.02 19.25
CA ASN A 217 14.10 18.62 19.41
C ASN A 217 12.76 18.45 20.14
N ASP A 218 11.79 19.32 19.88
CA ASP A 218 10.44 19.23 20.43
C ASP A 218 9.63 18.15 19.68
N GLN A 219 9.25 17.07 20.37
CA GLN A 219 8.56 15.93 19.77
C GLN A 219 7.20 16.31 19.15
N GLU A 220 6.49 17.28 19.71
CA GLU A 220 5.17 17.70 19.21
C GLU A 220 5.28 18.49 17.90
N LEU A 221 6.38 19.23 17.73
CA LEU A 221 6.61 20.10 16.57
C LEU A 221 7.48 19.48 15.49
N THR A 222 8.28 18.46 15.83
CA THR A 222 9.27 17.84 14.93
C THR A 222 8.66 17.50 13.57
N PHE A 223 7.50 16.83 13.56
CA PHE A 223 6.82 16.46 12.31
C PHE A 223 6.43 17.69 11.45
N SER A 224 5.89 18.73 12.06
CA SER A 224 5.47 19.95 11.35
C SER A 224 6.68 20.74 10.82
N VAL A 225 7.77 20.76 11.58
CA VAL A 225 9.02 21.41 11.20
C VAL A 225 9.70 20.66 10.07
N GLU A 226 9.85 19.34 10.17
CA GLU A 226 10.40 18.48 9.11
C GLU A 226 9.63 18.67 7.80
N LYS A 227 8.29 18.61 7.85
CA LYS A 227 7.44 18.85 6.68
C LYS A 227 7.67 20.23 6.05
N THR A 228 7.90 21.25 6.88
CA THR A 228 8.17 22.62 6.41
C THR A 228 9.54 22.74 5.75
N LEU A 229 10.58 22.16 6.37
CA LEU A 229 11.93 22.11 5.81
C LEU A 229 11.97 21.34 4.49
N SER A 230 11.27 20.22 4.41
CA SER A 230 11.16 19.45 3.16
C SER A 230 10.41 20.22 2.07
N THR A 231 9.34 20.93 2.42
CA THR A 231 8.60 21.78 1.47
C THR A 231 9.48 22.93 0.98
N ALA A 232 10.28 23.54 1.86
CA ALA A 232 11.26 24.55 1.49
C ALA A 232 12.29 23.99 0.50
N ALA A 233 12.90 22.84 0.82
CA ALA A 233 13.86 22.17 -0.07
C ALA A 233 13.27 21.85 -1.46
N LYS A 234 12.01 21.40 -1.50
CA LYS A 234 11.28 21.11 -2.74
C LYS A 234 11.13 22.32 -3.64
N TYR A 235 10.67 23.44 -3.10
CA TYR A 235 10.33 24.63 -3.91
C TYR A 235 11.52 25.56 -4.17
N MET A 236 12.47 25.64 -3.23
CA MET A 236 13.71 26.41 -3.40
C MET A 236 14.69 25.70 -4.34
N GLY A 237 14.65 24.37 -4.37
CA GLY A 237 15.68 23.53 -4.96
C GLY A 237 16.80 23.21 -3.96
N VAL A 238 17.36 22.01 -4.07
CA VAL A 238 18.34 21.48 -3.11
C VAL A 238 19.59 22.35 -3.02
N ASP A 239 20.07 22.91 -4.15
CA ASP A 239 21.24 23.78 -4.16
C ASP A 239 21.07 25.03 -3.32
N ALA A 240 20.00 25.79 -3.56
CA ALA A 240 19.75 27.04 -2.86
C ALA A 240 19.46 26.79 -1.38
N PHE A 241 18.74 25.70 -1.06
CA PHE A 241 18.54 25.24 0.30
C PHE A 241 19.88 24.94 1.00
N MET A 242 20.77 24.22 0.33
CA MET A 242 22.10 23.84 0.83
C MET A 242 23.07 25.02 0.99
N GLN A 243 22.92 26.07 0.19
CA GLN A 243 23.68 27.31 0.34
C GLN A 243 23.31 28.05 1.63
N ILE A 244 22.03 28.01 2.02
CA ILE A 244 21.53 28.64 3.25
C ILE A 244 21.79 27.74 4.47
N LEU A 245 21.47 26.47 4.34
CA LEU A 245 21.63 25.44 5.37
C LEU A 245 22.68 24.41 4.92
N PRO A 246 23.98 24.66 5.14
CA PRO A 246 25.02 23.74 4.71
C PRO A 246 24.98 22.44 5.53
N LEU A 247 25.33 21.31 4.89
CA LEU A 247 25.67 20.05 5.55
C LEU A 247 26.78 20.37 6.58
N GLY A 248 26.42 20.34 7.86
CA GLY A 248 27.22 20.88 8.96
C GLY A 248 28.71 20.46 9.00
N LYS A 249 29.52 21.20 9.76
CA LYS A 249 30.95 20.87 9.98
C LYS A 249 31.09 19.51 10.70
N LYS A 250 32.30 18.92 10.62
CA LYS A 250 32.67 17.56 11.09
C LYS A 250 32.04 17.08 12.43
N ALA A 251 31.77 17.98 13.38
CA ALA A 251 31.27 17.63 14.70
C ALA A 251 29.75 17.39 14.80
N ASN A 252 28.93 17.94 13.88
CA ASN A 252 27.48 17.75 13.87
C ASN A 252 26.95 17.74 12.41
N PRO A 253 27.14 16.64 11.67
CA PRO A 253 26.59 16.52 10.32
C PRO A 253 25.06 16.55 10.41
N ARG A 254 24.42 17.39 9.57
CA ARG A 254 22.96 17.50 9.47
C ARG A 254 22.36 16.31 8.71
N LEU A 255 22.56 15.10 9.23
CA LEU A 255 22.18 13.84 8.59
C LEU A 255 20.68 13.72 8.35
N TRP A 256 19.88 14.39 9.17
CA TRP A 256 18.43 14.47 9.01
C TRP A 256 18.01 15.07 7.67
N MET A 257 18.82 15.94 7.07
CA MET A 257 18.53 16.57 5.78
C MET A 257 18.40 15.55 4.65
N PHE A 258 19.18 14.46 4.68
CA PHE A 258 19.09 13.40 3.67
C PHE A 258 17.73 12.70 3.69
N ARG A 259 17.13 12.49 4.87
CA ARG A 259 15.78 11.92 4.98
C ARG A 259 14.70 12.87 4.42
N LEU A 260 14.87 14.17 4.63
CA LEU A 260 13.95 15.18 4.08
C LEU A 260 14.00 15.26 2.56
N PHE A 261 15.20 15.06 2.01
CA PHE A 261 15.45 15.09 0.58
C PHE A 261 14.75 13.94 -0.17
N HIS A 262 14.82 12.70 0.33
CA HIS A 262 14.16 11.55 -0.31
C HIS A 262 12.63 11.68 -0.43
N SER A 263 11.98 12.51 0.39
CA SER A 263 10.52 12.63 0.42
C SER A 263 9.98 13.73 -0.50
N HIS A 264 10.82 14.65 -1.00
CA HIS A 264 10.33 15.90 -1.60
C HIS A 264 11.19 16.50 -2.74
N ILE A 265 12.25 15.83 -3.21
CA ILE A 265 13.07 16.25 -4.35
C ILE A 265 12.38 15.87 -5.67
N ALA A 266 11.87 16.87 -6.39
CA ALA A 266 11.47 16.77 -7.80
C ALA A 266 11.91 18.07 -8.51
N ASN A 267 12.16 18.03 -9.83
CA ASN A 267 12.61 19.17 -10.64
C ASN A 267 14.00 19.72 -10.29
N ASN A 268 14.89 18.85 -9.82
CA ASN A 268 16.26 19.26 -9.54
C ASN A 268 17.10 19.30 -10.81
N SER A 269 18.20 20.05 -10.73
CA SER A 269 19.22 20.07 -11.76
C SER A 269 20.15 18.87 -11.56
N LEU A 270 20.42 18.11 -12.60
CA LEU A 270 21.38 17.02 -12.57
C LEU A 270 22.80 17.56 -12.35
N LYS A 271 23.10 18.77 -12.85
CA LYS A 271 24.37 19.46 -12.58
C LYS A 271 24.60 19.73 -11.10
N THR A 272 23.56 19.94 -10.30
CA THR A 272 23.65 20.01 -8.84
C THR A 272 24.34 18.78 -8.28
N TYR A 273 23.93 17.59 -8.74
CA TYR A 273 24.49 16.35 -8.24
C TYR A 273 25.96 16.20 -8.66
N GLU A 274 26.29 16.51 -9.91
CA GLU A 274 27.66 16.46 -10.44
C GLU A 274 28.62 17.45 -9.76
N THR A 275 28.17 18.67 -9.46
CA THR A 275 29.03 19.75 -8.95
C THR A 275 29.07 19.81 -7.43
N THR A 276 27.95 19.49 -6.75
CA THR A 276 27.82 19.63 -5.31
C THR A 276 27.97 18.30 -4.57
N PHE A 277 27.31 17.23 -5.02
CA PHE A 277 27.24 15.96 -4.29
C PHE A 277 28.39 15.02 -4.66
N TYR A 278 28.65 14.82 -5.95
CA TYR A 278 29.69 13.89 -6.42
C TYR A 278 31.10 14.23 -5.88
N PRO A 279 31.58 15.50 -5.91
CA PRO A 279 32.90 15.84 -5.36
C PRO A 279 32.95 15.73 -3.83
N LYS A 280 31.79 15.82 -3.16
CA LYS A 280 31.70 15.55 -1.72
C LYS A 280 31.85 14.06 -1.42
N ILE A 281 31.34 13.17 -2.27
CA ILE A 281 31.56 11.72 -2.15
C ILE A 281 33.05 11.43 -2.21
N GLU A 282 33.78 11.97 -3.20
CA GLU A 282 35.23 11.76 -3.32
C GLU A 282 36.02 12.30 -2.11
N LYS A 283 35.65 13.50 -1.64
CA LYS A 283 36.24 14.10 -0.42
C LYS A 283 35.92 13.32 0.85
N LEU A 284 34.75 12.69 0.93
CA LEU A 284 34.39 11.84 2.06
C LEU A 284 35.09 10.48 1.96
N GLN A 285 35.19 9.90 0.77
CA GLN A 285 35.87 8.62 0.53
C GLN A 285 37.35 8.71 0.92
N SER A 286 38.05 9.76 0.46
CA SER A 286 39.45 9.99 0.86
C SER A 286 39.64 10.22 2.36
N LYS A 287 38.62 10.71 3.07
CA LYS A 287 38.65 10.83 4.54
C LYS A 287 38.36 9.50 5.24
N VAL A 288 37.46 8.69 4.69
CA VAL A 288 37.24 7.31 5.15
C VAL A 288 38.56 6.54 5.08
N ASP A 289 39.26 6.61 3.94
CA ASP A 289 40.53 5.91 3.75
C ASP A 289 41.59 6.36 4.79
N ARG A 290 41.65 7.67 5.10
CA ARG A 290 42.53 8.20 6.16
C ARG A 290 42.10 7.75 7.56
N ALA A 291 40.81 7.79 7.87
CA ALA A 291 40.28 7.43 9.19
C ALA A 291 40.47 5.93 9.49
N VAL A 292 40.36 5.09 8.46
CA VAL A 292 40.70 3.66 8.52
C VAL A 292 42.19 3.47 8.82
N ASN A 293 43.07 4.27 8.20
CA ASN A 293 44.50 4.20 8.45
C ASN A 293 44.92 4.73 9.84
N THR A 294 44.10 5.58 10.47
CA THR A 294 44.35 6.14 11.82
C THR A 294 43.55 5.43 12.92
N ASP A 295 43.01 4.23 12.68
CA ASP A 295 42.23 3.41 13.62
C ASP A 295 40.97 4.08 14.21
N ASN A 296 40.47 5.15 13.57
CA ASN A 296 39.25 5.84 14.00
C ASN A 296 38.00 5.26 13.33
N HIS A 297 37.67 4.00 13.67
CA HIS A 297 36.60 3.23 13.04
C HIS A 297 35.20 3.87 13.16
N LYS A 298 34.91 4.61 14.24
CA LYS A 298 33.62 5.30 14.43
C LYS A 298 33.43 6.41 13.39
N GLU A 299 34.47 7.22 13.16
CA GLU A 299 34.44 8.29 12.17
C GLU A 299 34.35 7.72 10.74
N ALA A 300 35.12 6.66 10.44
CA ALA A 300 35.04 5.97 9.15
C ALA A 300 33.63 5.40 8.88
N THR A 301 32.97 4.84 9.90
CA THR A 301 31.61 4.28 9.78
C THR A 301 30.58 5.37 9.51
N LEU A 302 30.62 6.49 10.25
CA LEU A 302 29.71 7.64 10.04
C LEU A 302 29.88 8.25 8.64
N MET A 303 31.12 8.40 8.17
CA MET A 303 31.38 8.91 6.82
C MET A 303 30.95 7.92 5.73
N THR A 304 31.07 6.62 5.96
CA THR A 304 30.57 5.60 5.03
C THR A 304 29.04 5.61 4.95
N GLN A 305 28.35 5.80 6.08
CA GLN A 305 26.90 5.99 6.11
C GLN A 305 26.49 7.25 5.34
N LEU A 306 27.18 8.37 5.54
CA LEU A 306 26.99 9.60 4.76
C LEU A 306 27.12 9.37 3.26
N ILE A 307 28.16 8.65 2.83
CA ILE A 307 28.36 8.32 1.41
C ILE A 307 27.19 7.48 0.91
N ASN A 308 26.72 6.49 1.67
CA ASN A 308 25.56 5.68 1.30
C ASN A 308 24.29 6.52 1.12
N GLU A 309 23.99 7.42 2.06
CA GLU A 309 22.82 8.31 2.00
C GLU A 309 22.88 9.28 0.81
N ILE A 310 24.08 9.78 0.45
CA ILE A 310 24.22 10.61 -0.75
C ILE A 310 23.92 9.79 -2.01
N TRP A 311 24.40 8.54 -2.09
CA TRP A 311 24.12 7.66 -3.22
C TRP A 311 22.64 7.30 -3.33
N THR A 312 21.94 7.09 -2.21
CA THR A 312 20.50 6.75 -2.26
C THR A 312 19.63 7.91 -2.72
N LEU A 313 20.10 9.15 -2.64
CA LEU A 313 19.44 10.32 -3.21
C LEU A 313 19.51 10.41 -4.73
N MET A 314 20.51 9.77 -5.36
CA MET A 314 20.75 9.91 -6.81
C MET A 314 19.50 9.62 -7.67
N PRO A 315 18.70 8.57 -7.43
CA PRO A 315 17.50 8.29 -8.22
C PRO A 315 16.46 9.41 -8.17
N ASP A 316 16.37 10.17 -7.07
CA ASP A 316 15.39 11.25 -6.91
C ASP A 316 15.71 12.46 -7.81
N PHE A 317 16.98 12.64 -8.19
CA PHE A 317 17.39 13.65 -9.17
C PHE A 317 16.95 13.31 -10.60
N PHE A 318 16.59 12.05 -10.87
CA PHE A 318 16.06 11.61 -12.17
C PHE A 318 14.52 11.72 -12.27
N VAL A 319 13.86 12.24 -11.24
CA VAL A 319 12.42 12.58 -11.25
C VAL A 319 12.26 13.99 -11.85
N PHE A 320 11.80 14.05 -13.10
CA PHE A 320 11.60 15.29 -13.88
C PHE A 320 12.85 16.19 -13.93
N PRO A 321 13.98 15.71 -14.49
CA PRO A 321 15.21 16.50 -14.53
C PRO A 321 15.07 17.72 -15.44
N MET A 322 15.37 18.91 -14.91
CA MET A 322 15.11 20.18 -15.60
C MET A 322 16.15 20.55 -16.67
N ASP A 323 17.34 19.99 -16.58
CA ASP A 323 18.53 20.34 -17.37
C ASP A 323 19.11 19.16 -18.13
N LEU A 324 18.31 18.11 -18.33
CA LEU A 324 18.72 16.91 -19.05
C LEU A 324 18.91 17.19 -20.55
N ASN A 325 20.13 16.97 -21.02
CA ASN A 325 20.55 17.08 -22.42
C ASN A 325 21.59 15.99 -22.76
N GLU A 326 22.04 15.89 -24.01
CA GLU A 326 23.00 14.87 -24.44
C GLU A 326 24.30 14.89 -23.64
N GLN A 327 24.83 16.07 -23.30
CA GLN A 327 26.09 16.20 -22.57
C GLN A 327 25.97 15.69 -21.13
N THR A 328 24.93 16.13 -20.41
CA THR A 328 24.66 15.70 -19.04
C THR A 328 24.26 14.23 -18.99
N PHE A 329 23.46 13.74 -19.93
CA PHE A 329 23.18 12.31 -20.02
C PHE A 329 24.46 11.51 -20.29
N GLY A 330 25.34 12.00 -21.16
CA GLY A 330 26.62 11.39 -21.50
C GLY A 330 27.57 11.25 -20.30
N SER A 331 27.69 12.28 -19.45
CA SER A 331 28.50 12.22 -18.23
C SER A 331 27.95 11.20 -17.22
N PHE A 332 26.64 11.19 -17.00
CA PHE A 332 26.00 10.18 -16.15
C PHE A 332 26.08 8.77 -16.76
N LEU A 333 25.99 8.62 -18.08
CA LEU A 333 26.15 7.34 -18.76
C LEU A 333 27.55 6.77 -18.54
N GLN A 334 28.60 7.58 -18.66
CA GLN A 334 29.97 7.16 -18.36
C GLN A 334 30.11 6.70 -16.90
N LEU A 335 29.54 7.46 -15.96
CA LEU A 335 29.51 7.10 -14.55
C LEU A 335 28.76 5.78 -14.30
N TRP A 336 27.61 5.60 -14.94
CA TRP A 336 26.80 4.38 -14.84
C TRP A 336 27.55 3.16 -15.38
N MET A 337 28.19 3.29 -16.54
CA MET A 337 29.00 2.23 -17.13
C MET A 337 30.20 1.86 -16.25
N HIS A 338 30.85 2.84 -15.63
CA HIS A 338 31.87 2.59 -14.63
C HIS A 338 31.31 1.80 -13.43
N ILE A 339 30.20 2.26 -12.84
CA ILE A 339 29.56 1.59 -11.69
C ILE A 339 29.16 0.15 -12.02
N PHE A 340 28.63 -0.09 -13.21
CA PHE A 340 28.27 -1.41 -13.70
C PHE A 340 29.47 -2.36 -13.73
N GLY A 341 30.65 -1.89 -14.12
CA GLY A 341 31.88 -2.69 -14.14
C GLY A 341 32.60 -2.82 -12.80
N THR A 342 32.61 -1.78 -11.96
CA THR A 342 33.54 -1.69 -10.82
C THR A 342 32.89 -1.74 -9.44
N LEU A 343 31.59 -1.41 -9.31
CA LEU A 343 30.94 -1.17 -8.02
C LEU A 343 29.62 -1.96 -7.88
N PRO A 344 29.66 -3.28 -7.60
CA PRO A 344 28.46 -4.13 -7.55
C PRO A 344 27.42 -3.68 -6.51
N LYS A 345 27.87 -3.15 -5.36
CA LYS A 345 26.98 -2.62 -4.30
C LYS A 345 26.16 -1.41 -4.74
N ARG A 346 26.54 -0.72 -5.83
CA ARG A 346 25.90 0.50 -6.33
C ARG A 346 25.06 0.27 -7.59
N GLN A 347 25.16 -0.91 -8.23
CA GLN A 347 24.41 -1.23 -9.46
C GLN A 347 22.89 -1.05 -9.31
N ASN A 348 22.33 -1.41 -8.15
CA ASN A 348 20.89 -1.23 -7.87
C ASN A 348 20.48 0.25 -7.92
N ILE A 349 21.33 1.16 -7.44
CA ILE A 349 21.07 2.60 -7.41
C ILE A 349 20.98 3.13 -8.85
N VAL A 350 21.94 2.76 -9.70
CA VAL A 350 21.93 3.14 -11.12
C VAL A 350 20.70 2.61 -11.84
N CYS A 351 20.33 1.35 -11.60
CA CYS A 351 19.11 0.78 -12.15
C CYS A 351 17.89 1.61 -11.75
N ARG A 352 17.76 1.99 -10.46
CA ARG A 352 16.69 2.86 -9.99
C ARG A 352 16.69 4.24 -10.63
N CYS A 353 17.86 4.84 -10.89
CA CYS A 353 17.94 6.12 -11.62
C CYS A 353 17.31 6.00 -13.02
N ILE A 354 17.68 4.97 -13.78
CA ILE A 354 17.14 4.71 -15.12
C ILE A 354 15.64 4.42 -15.04
N MET A 355 15.22 3.57 -14.11
CA MET A 355 13.80 3.25 -13.90
C MET A 355 12.97 4.49 -13.59
N ARG A 356 13.43 5.35 -12.67
CA ARG A 356 12.72 6.59 -12.32
C ARG A 356 12.63 7.53 -13.51
N LEU A 357 13.74 7.72 -14.24
CA LEU A 357 13.74 8.56 -15.43
C LEU A 357 12.69 8.12 -16.47
N ILE A 358 12.58 6.81 -16.73
CA ILE A 358 11.63 6.29 -17.71
C ILE A 358 10.19 6.35 -17.17
N GLN A 359 9.95 5.83 -15.96
CA GLN A 359 8.61 5.73 -15.38
C GLN A 359 7.94 7.09 -15.23
N THR A 360 8.63 8.07 -14.63
CA THR A 360 8.02 9.38 -14.36
C THR A 360 7.67 10.11 -15.65
N ASN A 361 8.50 9.97 -16.69
CA ASN A 361 8.25 10.60 -17.99
C ASN A 361 7.15 9.88 -18.80
N GLN A 362 7.08 8.55 -18.74
CA GLN A 362 5.97 7.80 -19.34
C GLN A 362 4.63 8.11 -18.67
N GLU A 363 4.59 8.13 -17.33
CA GLU A 363 3.41 8.49 -16.55
C GLU A 363 2.96 9.93 -16.86
N TYR A 364 3.91 10.86 -17.00
CA TYR A 364 3.61 12.24 -17.38
C TYR A 364 2.96 12.37 -18.76
N LEU A 365 3.47 11.63 -19.76
CA LEU A 365 2.90 11.63 -21.11
C LEU A 365 1.55 10.92 -21.19
N GLN A 366 1.31 9.89 -20.37
CA GLN A 366 0.03 9.17 -20.33
C GLN A 366 -1.10 9.96 -19.65
N THR A 367 -0.78 10.97 -18.84
CA THR A 367 -1.76 11.72 -18.02
C THR A 367 -2.20 13.06 -18.63
N GLU A 368 -2.08 13.23 -19.96
CA GLU A 368 -2.35 14.49 -20.68
C GLU A 368 -1.65 15.70 -20.01
N GLY A 369 -0.34 15.61 -19.78
CA GLY A 369 0.45 16.71 -19.20
C GLY A 369 0.12 17.03 -17.74
N GLY A 370 -0.40 16.05 -16.98
CA GLY A 370 -0.73 16.17 -15.55
C GLY A 370 -2.20 16.48 -15.23
N ALA A 371 -3.09 16.48 -16.23
CA ALA A 371 -4.51 16.80 -16.05
C ALA A 371 -5.33 15.65 -15.41
N ARG A 372 -4.96 14.39 -15.63
CA ARG A 372 -5.72 13.20 -15.18
C ARG A 372 -4.87 12.19 -14.42
N ILE A 373 -4.40 12.55 -13.23
CA ILE A 373 -4.00 11.54 -12.24
C ILE A 373 -5.27 11.15 -11.47
N PRO A 374 -5.77 9.90 -11.56
CA PRO A 374 -6.95 9.47 -10.82
C PRO A 374 -6.70 9.57 -9.31
N ASP A 375 -7.59 10.23 -8.59
CA ASP A 375 -7.53 10.44 -7.12
C ASP A 375 -7.75 9.13 -6.32
N ASN A 376 -7.73 7.96 -6.96
CA ASN A 376 -8.17 6.69 -6.36
C ASN A 376 -7.05 5.79 -5.82
N THR A 377 -5.83 6.31 -5.67
CA THR A 377 -4.81 5.65 -4.83
C THR A 377 -4.82 6.35 -3.47
N GLY A 378 -5.43 5.69 -2.48
CA GLY A 378 -5.72 6.22 -1.14
C GLY A 378 -4.50 6.59 -0.30
N ASN A 379 -3.79 7.65 -0.70
CA ASN A 379 -2.81 8.38 0.10
C ASN A 379 -2.76 9.83 -0.40
N ASN A 380 -3.63 10.68 0.16
CA ASN A 380 -3.87 12.10 -0.18
C ASN A 380 -2.71 13.06 0.16
N SER A 381 -1.47 12.67 -0.16
CA SER A 381 -0.27 13.50 -0.06
C SER A 381 0.58 13.44 -1.34
N ALA A 382 0.62 12.30 -2.05
CA ALA A 382 1.48 12.13 -3.23
C ALA A 382 0.92 12.81 -4.50
N THR A 383 -0.39 12.76 -4.72
CA THR A 383 -1.06 13.20 -5.96
C THR A 383 -1.05 14.71 -6.15
N THR A 384 -1.30 15.48 -5.09
CA THR A 384 -1.17 16.95 -5.08
C THR A 384 0.28 17.41 -5.20
N ASN A 385 1.22 16.59 -4.71
CA ASN A 385 2.65 16.86 -4.78
C ASN A 385 3.24 16.68 -6.19
N PHE A 386 2.65 15.78 -6.98
CA PHE A 386 2.98 15.55 -8.40
C PHE A 386 2.47 16.68 -9.30
N LYS A 387 1.19 17.10 -9.13
CA LYS A 387 0.55 18.15 -9.94
C LYS A 387 1.27 19.51 -9.91
N ARG A 388 1.86 19.92 -8.78
CA ARG A 388 2.62 21.20 -8.68
C ARG A 388 4.10 21.09 -9.09
N ALA A 389 4.72 19.91 -9.01
CA ALA A 389 6.06 19.70 -9.54
C ALA A 389 6.07 19.79 -11.08
N ILE A 390 4.97 19.40 -11.72
CA ILE A 390 4.79 19.45 -13.18
C ILE A 390 4.75 20.88 -13.77
N ALA A 391 4.49 21.93 -12.96
CA ALA A 391 4.19 23.27 -13.48
C ALA A 391 5.27 23.89 -14.40
N ASN A 392 6.54 23.45 -14.27
CA ASN A 392 7.64 23.91 -15.11
C ASN A 392 8.21 22.83 -16.05
N TYR A 393 7.60 21.64 -16.10
CA TYR A 393 8.10 20.51 -16.90
C TYR A 393 7.27 20.36 -18.18
N SER A 394 7.90 20.40 -19.35
CA SER A 394 7.18 20.36 -20.63
C SER A 394 7.07 18.92 -21.17
N PRO A 395 6.03 18.62 -22.00
CA PRO A 395 5.96 17.33 -22.71
C PRO A 395 7.16 17.11 -23.64
N GLU A 396 7.73 18.18 -24.20
CA GLU A 396 8.96 18.11 -25.01
C GLU A 396 10.16 17.62 -24.19
N MET A 397 10.31 18.07 -22.94
CA MET A 397 11.38 17.60 -22.04
C MET A 397 11.19 16.12 -21.69
N ALA A 398 9.95 15.69 -21.50
CA ALA A 398 9.64 14.28 -21.26
C ALA A 398 10.00 13.40 -22.46
N HIS A 399 9.61 13.84 -23.67
CA HIS A 399 9.98 13.16 -24.91
C HIS A 399 11.50 13.11 -25.11
N ASN A 400 12.21 14.22 -24.86
CA ASN A 400 13.67 14.28 -24.93
C ASN A 400 14.33 13.30 -23.95
N ALA A 401 13.86 13.22 -22.71
CA ALA A 401 14.38 12.28 -21.71
C ALA A 401 14.25 10.82 -22.17
N LEU A 402 13.09 10.43 -22.70
CA LEU A 402 12.86 9.08 -23.22
C LEU A 402 13.69 8.82 -24.49
N SER A 403 13.85 9.83 -25.36
CA SER A 403 14.66 9.75 -26.58
C SER A 403 16.13 9.51 -26.26
N LEU A 404 16.70 10.21 -25.27
CA LEU A 404 18.09 10.02 -24.85
C LEU A 404 18.35 8.59 -24.36
N VAL A 405 17.45 8.04 -23.55
CA VAL A 405 17.53 6.64 -23.10
C VAL A 405 17.45 5.68 -24.30
N SER A 406 16.55 5.96 -25.26
CA SER A 406 16.38 5.17 -26.47
C SER A 406 17.65 5.14 -27.33
N THR A 407 18.27 6.30 -27.57
CA THR A 407 19.53 6.44 -28.33
C THR A 407 20.67 5.62 -27.71
N HIS A 408 20.73 5.55 -26.38
CA HIS A 408 21.79 4.83 -25.66
C HIS A 408 21.41 3.40 -25.24
N ALA A 409 20.25 2.88 -25.68
CA ALA A 409 19.80 1.53 -25.34
C ALA A 409 20.76 0.44 -25.82
N GLU A 410 21.44 0.64 -26.96
CA GLU A 410 22.43 -0.30 -27.50
C GLU A 410 23.63 -0.51 -26.57
N THR A 411 23.98 0.51 -25.78
CA THR A 411 25.06 0.43 -24.77
C THR A 411 24.54 -0.11 -23.43
N LEU A 412 23.37 0.34 -22.99
CA LEU A 412 22.82 0.01 -21.68
C LEU A 412 22.35 -1.45 -21.57
N LEU A 413 21.66 -1.97 -22.60
CA LEU A 413 21.10 -3.33 -22.55
C LEU A 413 22.15 -4.43 -22.39
N PRO A 414 23.25 -4.47 -23.17
CA PRO A 414 24.31 -5.47 -22.98
C PRO A 414 24.97 -5.41 -21.60
N ALA A 415 25.17 -4.21 -21.05
CA ALA A 415 25.72 -4.02 -19.71
C ALA A 415 24.78 -4.64 -18.65
N LEU A 416 23.47 -4.39 -18.77
CA LEU A 416 22.47 -4.97 -17.88
C LEU A 416 22.32 -6.49 -18.05
N PHE A 417 22.43 -7.03 -19.27
CA PHE A 417 22.46 -8.48 -19.50
C PHE A 417 23.65 -9.14 -18.78
N THR A 418 24.79 -8.47 -18.78
CA THR A 418 26.01 -8.95 -18.11
C THR A 418 25.81 -8.96 -16.60
N ILE A 419 25.28 -7.88 -16.02
CA ILE A 419 24.95 -7.80 -14.59
C ILE A 419 23.90 -8.83 -14.20
N TYR A 420 22.86 -9.01 -15.03
CA TYR A 420 21.82 -10.00 -14.79
C TYR A 420 22.38 -11.42 -14.76
N SER A 421 23.37 -11.71 -15.62
CA SER A 421 24.03 -13.01 -15.70
C SER A 421 25.00 -13.27 -14.56
N SER A 422 25.65 -12.23 -14.04
CA SER A 422 26.59 -12.33 -12.91
C SER A 422 25.94 -12.21 -11.53
N ALA A 423 24.71 -11.70 -11.45
CA ALA A 423 23.98 -11.57 -10.18
C ALA A 423 23.52 -12.91 -9.63
N ASP A 424 23.64 -13.10 -8.31
CA ASP A 424 23.15 -14.30 -7.63
C ASP A 424 21.65 -14.51 -7.87
N LYS A 425 21.25 -15.79 -7.99
CA LYS A 425 19.89 -16.21 -8.37
C LYS A 425 18.78 -15.64 -7.47
N ASN A 426 19.08 -15.33 -6.20
CA ASN A 426 18.09 -14.92 -5.19
C ASN A 426 18.25 -13.46 -4.72
N THR A 427 19.04 -12.64 -5.42
CA THR A 427 19.29 -11.26 -4.98
C THR A 427 18.21 -10.32 -5.51
N SER A 428 17.76 -9.40 -4.67
CA SER A 428 16.85 -8.30 -5.04
C SER A 428 17.33 -7.51 -6.26
N LEU A 429 18.65 -7.43 -6.47
CA LEU A 429 19.31 -6.88 -7.65
C LEU A 429 18.81 -7.49 -8.95
N ARG A 430 18.65 -8.82 -9.04
CA ARG A 430 18.24 -9.49 -10.28
C ARG A 430 16.84 -9.05 -10.73
N THR A 431 15.94 -8.83 -9.77
CA THR A 431 14.60 -8.31 -10.05
C THR A 431 14.67 -6.88 -10.57
N VAL A 432 15.41 -6.00 -9.87
CA VAL A 432 15.59 -4.60 -10.27
C VAL A 432 16.22 -4.47 -11.65
N VAL A 433 17.24 -5.28 -11.96
CA VAL A 433 17.89 -5.30 -13.28
C VAL A 433 16.93 -5.79 -14.36
N SER A 434 16.14 -6.85 -14.09
CA SER A 434 15.12 -7.32 -15.03
C SER A 434 14.09 -6.23 -15.34
N ASP A 435 13.59 -5.54 -14.31
CA ASP A 435 12.61 -4.47 -14.47
C ASP A 435 13.20 -3.29 -15.25
N THR A 436 14.48 -2.97 -15.02
CA THR A 436 15.22 -1.94 -15.77
C THR A 436 15.37 -2.32 -17.24
N ILE A 437 15.70 -3.58 -17.55
CA ILE A 437 15.78 -4.09 -18.93
C ILE A 437 14.41 -3.93 -19.62
N THR A 438 13.33 -4.34 -18.96
CA THR A 438 11.97 -4.21 -19.51
C THR A 438 11.59 -2.75 -19.75
N LEU A 439 11.96 -1.82 -18.86
CA LEU A 439 11.69 -0.40 -19.06
C LEU A 439 12.51 0.22 -20.18
N ILE A 440 13.81 -0.11 -20.31
CA ILE A 440 14.61 0.36 -21.45
C ILE A 440 14.06 -0.20 -22.76
N ALA A 441 13.68 -1.49 -22.79
CA ALA A 441 13.06 -2.10 -23.97
C ALA A 441 11.75 -1.42 -24.38
N SER A 442 11.03 -0.79 -23.45
CA SER A 442 9.80 -0.05 -23.73
C SER A 442 9.99 1.25 -24.50
N VAL A 443 11.19 1.84 -24.44
CA VAL A 443 11.53 3.10 -25.11
C VAL A 443 12.54 2.90 -26.25
N ALA A 444 13.25 1.77 -26.26
CA ALA A 444 14.23 1.44 -27.28
C ALA A 444 13.58 1.18 -28.66
N PRO A 445 14.33 1.37 -29.77
CA PRO A 445 13.84 1.04 -31.09
C PRO A 445 13.48 -0.45 -31.22
N THR A 446 12.31 -0.76 -31.76
CA THR A 446 11.81 -2.15 -31.87
C THR A 446 12.76 -3.06 -32.65
N ASN A 447 13.41 -2.56 -33.70
CA ASN A 447 14.41 -3.29 -34.47
C ASN A 447 15.64 -3.69 -33.61
N LEU A 448 16.09 -2.82 -32.72
CA LEU A 448 17.19 -3.09 -31.80
C LEU A 448 16.79 -4.17 -30.78
N VAL A 449 15.61 -4.04 -30.18
CA VAL A 449 15.07 -5.03 -29.23
C VAL A 449 14.93 -6.40 -29.90
N CYS A 450 14.36 -6.46 -31.10
CA CYS A 450 14.25 -7.71 -31.88
C CYS A 450 15.62 -8.31 -32.23
N THR A 451 16.64 -7.47 -32.49
CA THR A 451 18.01 -7.95 -32.78
C THR A 451 18.63 -8.63 -31.56
N PHE A 452 18.57 -7.99 -30.38
CA PHE A 452 19.05 -8.59 -29.14
C PHE A 452 18.24 -9.85 -28.77
N PHE A 453 16.92 -9.80 -28.94
CA PHE A 453 16.04 -10.92 -28.68
C PHE A 453 16.40 -12.14 -29.54
N LYS A 454 16.59 -11.96 -30.86
CA LYS A 454 17.02 -13.04 -31.77
C LYS A 454 18.38 -13.63 -31.36
N ARG A 455 19.34 -12.81 -30.93
CA ARG A 455 20.63 -13.29 -30.40
C ARG A 455 20.43 -14.15 -29.15
N ILE A 456 19.54 -13.74 -28.23
CA ILE A 456 19.19 -14.52 -27.04
C ILE A 456 18.52 -15.85 -27.43
N LEU A 457 17.60 -15.84 -28.39
CA LEU A 457 16.95 -17.07 -28.88
C LEU A 457 17.95 -18.06 -29.47
N ILE A 458 18.91 -17.59 -30.25
CA ILE A 458 19.97 -18.45 -30.81
C ILE A 458 20.75 -19.14 -29.68
N LYS A 459 21.09 -18.41 -28.60
CA LYS A 459 21.76 -18.99 -27.43
C LYS A 459 20.90 -20.01 -26.67
N ILE A 460 19.58 -19.80 -26.61
CA ILE A 460 18.64 -20.76 -26.00
C ILE A 460 18.58 -22.07 -26.79
N LEU A 461 18.62 -21.98 -28.13
CA LEU A 461 18.48 -23.11 -29.03
C LEU A 461 19.77 -23.91 -29.24
N LYS A 462 20.89 -23.20 -29.47
CA LYS A 462 22.18 -23.82 -29.82
C LYS A 462 23.07 -24.12 -28.61
N GLY A 463 22.85 -23.46 -27.47
CA GLY A 463 23.85 -23.42 -26.39
C GLY A 463 25.03 -22.49 -26.75
N ASP A 464 25.92 -22.22 -25.80
CA ASP A 464 27.17 -21.51 -26.09
C ASP A 464 28.17 -22.51 -26.70
N ASP A 465 28.48 -22.37 -27.99
CA ASP A 465 29.43 -23.23 -28.73
C ASP A 465 30.89 -23.07 -28.24
N THR A 466 31.15 -22.12 -27.33
CA THR A 466 32.50 -21.61 -27.06
C THR A 466 33.22 -22.21 -25.85
N GLN A 467 32.57 -22.99 -24.97
CA GLN A 467 33.25 -23.65 -23.83
C GLN A 467 32.59 -24.98 -23.45
N ALA A 468 33.41 -25.96 -23.04
CA ALA A 468 32.95 -27.19 -22.40
C ALA A 468 32.35 -26.88 -21.02
N MET A 469 31.09 -26.44 -21.00
CA MET A 469 30.35 -26.14 -19.78
C MET A 469 29.77 -27.42 -19.18
N SER A 470 29.71 -27.48 -17.85
CA SER A 470 28.95 -28.53 -17.14
C SER A 470 27.47 -28.50 -17.59
N GLU A 471 26.81 -29.66 -17.62
CA GLU A 471 25.37 -29.74 -17.94
C GLU A 471 24.52 -28.82 -17.05
N GLU A 472 24.91 -28.66 -15.78
CA GLU A 472 24.22 -27.79 -14.84
C GLU A 472 24.42 -26.29 -15.15
N ASP A 473 25.59 -25.90 -15.63
CA ASP A 473 25.89 -24.52 -16.04
C ASP A 473 25.22 -24.18 -17.37
N ALA A 474 25.20 -25.11 -18.32
CA ALA A 474 24.46 -24.97 -19.57
C ALA A 474 22.96 -24.79 -19.30
N LYS A 475 22.39 -25.57 -18.38
CA LYS A 475 21.00 -25.42 -17.92
C LYS A 475 20.77 -24.06 -17.25
N ASN A 476 21.65 -23.63 -16.35
CA ASN A 476 21.55 -22.34 -15.68
C ASN A 476 21.62 -21.18 -16.67
N HIS A 477 22.51 -21.26 -17.66
CA HIS A 477 22.63 -20.30 -18.74
C HIS A 477 21.34 -20.21 -19.57
N LYS A 478 20.78 -21.36 -19.97
CA LYS A 478 19.50 -21.42 -20.68
C LYS A 478 18.36 -20.75 -19.88
N LEU A 479 18.31 -20.99 -18.57
CA LEU A 479 17.34 -20.36 -17.68
C LEU A 479 17.55 -18.85 -17.57
N ILE A 480 18.79 -18.34 -17.57
CA ILE A 480 19.09 -16.91 -17.60
C ILE A 480 18.61 -16.28 -18.91
N MET A 481 18.94 -16.90 -20.04
CA MET A 481 18.54 -16.43 -21.36
C MET A 481 17.02 -16.40 -21.51
N LEU A 482 16.29 -17.37 -20.96
CA LEU A 482 14.84 -17.39 -20.99
C LEU A 482 14.20 -16.27 -20.16
N ASP A 483 14.82 -15.86 -19.04
CA ASP A 483 14.37 -14.68 -18.30
C ASP A 483 14.58 -13.39 -19.10
N LEU A 484 15.77 -13.25 -19.71
CA LEU A 484 16.11 -12.08 -20.53
C LEU A 484 15.18 -11.97 -21.73
N ALA A 485 14.89 -13.10 -22.40
CA ALA A 485 13.88 -13.17 -23.45
C ALA A 485 12.52 -12.72 -22.91
N GLY A 486 12.09 -13.24 -21.75
CA GLY A 486 10.84 -12.81 -21.11
C GLY A 486 10.78 -11.30 -20.82
N ALA A 487 11.88 -10.67 -20.43
CA ALA A 487 11.95 -9.24 -20.14
C ALA A 487 11.79 -8.36 -21.40
N LEU A 488 12.25 -8.85 -22.56
CA LEU A 488 12.17 -8.15 -23.85
C LEU A 488 10.92 -8.51 -24.66
N ALA A 489 10.33 -9.68 -24.44
CA ALA A 489 9.17 -10.20 -25.17
C ALA A 489 7.93 -9.27 -25.26
N PRO A 490 7.66 -8.38 -24.28
CA PRO A 490 6.57 -7.40 -24.41
C PRO A 490 6.72 -6.42 -25.60
N TYR A 491 7.95 -6.17 -26.08
CA TYR A 491 8.29 -5.07 -26.99
C TYR A 491 8.88 -5.54 -28.33
N ILE A 492 8.73 -6.82 -28.67
CA ILE A 492 9.14 -7.37 -29.98
C ILE A 492 8.03 -7.23 -31.02
N ASP A 493 8.41 -7.23 -32.30
CA ASP A 493 7.48 -7.25 -33.42
C ASP A 493 6.73 -8.59 -33.55
N ALA A 494 5.63 -8.58 -34.30
CA ALA A 494 4.78 -9.76 -34.47
C ALA A 494 5.54 -10.97 -35.04
N SER A 495 6.41 -10.76 -36.04
CA SER A 495 7.21 -11.82 -36.68
C SER A 495 8.14 -12.53 -35.70
N THR A 496 8.86 -11.76 -34.86
CA THR A 496 9.74 -12.34 -33.84
C THR A 496 8.93 -13.01 -32.72
N ALA A 497 7.77 -12.46 -32.36
CA ALA A 497 6.87 -13.08 -31.38
C ALA A 497 6.34 -14.45 -31.84
N THR A 498 5.96 -14.60 -33.11
CA THR A 498 5.55 -15.90 -33.69
C THR A 498 6.66 -16.93 -33.59
N SER A 499 7.89 -16.53 -33.93
CA SER A 499 9.07 -17.40 -33.83
C SER A 499 9.32 -17.83 -32.38
N PHE A 500 9.18 -16.90 -31.43
CA PHE A 500 9.33 -17.21 -30.02
C PHE A 500 8.25 -18.14 -29.50
N PHE A 501 6.99 -17.91 -29.88
CA PHE A 501 5.87 -18.75 -29.48
C PHE A 501 6.05 -20.20 -29.94
N SER A 502 6.51 -20.41 -31.19
CA SER A 502 6.86 -21.74 -31.71
C SER A 502 7.88 -22.47 -30.82
N ILE A 503 8.93 -21.76 -30.40
CA ILE A 503 9.94 -22.30 -29.47
C ILE A 503 9.32 -22.60 -28.09
N LEU A 504 8.51 -21.68 -27.57
CA LEU A 504 7.88 -21.82 -26.25
C LEU A 504 6.94 -23.02 -26.17
N LYS A 505 6.22 -23.40 -27.23
CA LYS A 505 5.35 -24.60 -27.22
C LYS A 505 6.07 -25.83 -26.67
N SER A 506 7.29 -26.10 -27.17
CA SER A 506 8.10 -27.23 -26.68
C SER A 506 8.52 -27.09 -25.21
N MET A 507 8.78 -25.86 -24.75
CA MET A 507 9.25 -25.57 -23.39
C MET A 507 8.11 -25.47 -22.36
N LEU A 508 6.86 -25.31 -22.79
CA LEU A 508 5.69 -25.27 -21.90
C LEU A 508 5.29 -26.68 -21.41
N VAL A 509 5.73 -27.72 -22.11
CA VAL A 509 5.48 -29.13 -21.75
C VAL A 509 6.79 -29.84 -21.34
N ALA A 510 7.87 -29.07 -21.14
CA ALA A 510 9.15 -29.63 -20.73
C ALA A 510 9.05 -30.30 -19.34
N PHE A 511 9.65 -31.48 -19.20
CA PHE A 511 9.74 -32.20 -17.92
C PHE A 511 10.51 -31.41 -16.84
N ASP A 512 11.44 -30.55 -17.26
CA ASP A 512 12.25 -29.73 -16.37
C ASP A 512 11.45 -28.55 -15.80
N ARG A 513 11.02 -28.69 -14.54
CA ARG A 513 10.15 -27.72 -13.83
C ARG A 513 10.65 -26.27 -13.92
N PRO A 514 11.93 -25.93 -13.67
CA PRO A 514 12.48 -24.59 -13.91
C PRO A 514 12.26 -24.03 -15.32
N ILE A 515 12.45 -24.85 -16.36
CA ILE A 515 12.29 -24.43 -17.76
C ILE A 515 10.82 -24.16 -18.03
N GLN A 516 9.93 -25.07 -17.62
CA GLN A 516 8.48 -24.91 -17.76
C GLN A 516 7.96 -23.66 -17.03
N LYS A 517 8.45 -23.41 -15.82
CA LYS A 517 8.07 -22.23 -15.04
C LYS A 517 8.49 -20.93 -15.73
N LYS A 518 9.72 -20.87 -16.26
CA LYS A 518 10.24 -19.68 -16.94
C LYS A 518 9.62 -19.47 -18.33
N SER A 519 9.28 -20.53 -19.06
CA SER A 519 8.59 -20.43 -20.35
C SER A 519 7.18 -19.87 -20.17
N ASN A 520 6.44 -20.33 -19.15
CA ASN A 520 5.14 -19.74 -18.78
C ASN A 520 5.27 -18.27 -18.37
N LYS A 521 6.31 -17.91 -17.61
CA LYS A 521 6.59 -16.51 -17.25
C LYS A 521 6.88 -15.65 -18.49
N ALA A 522 7.68 -16.15 -19.43
CA ALA A 522 7.98 -15.43 -20.67
C ALA A 522 6.74 -15.26 -21.56
N LEU A 523 5.90 -16.29 -21.68
CA LEU A 523 4.62 -16.21 -22.38
C LEU A 523 3.68 -15.18 -21.75
N MET A 524 3.60 -15.15 -20.41
CA MET A 524 2.83 -14.15 -19.67
C MET A 524 3.29 -12.73 -20.00
N HIS A 525 4.60 -12.46 -19.98
CA HIS A 525 5.13 -11.15 -20.34
C HIS A 525 4.79 -10.76 -21.78
N MET A 526 4.96 -11.69 -22.74
CA MET A 526 4.60 -11.46 -24.14
C MET A 526 3.12 -11.08 -24.30
N CYS A 527 2.20 -11.85 -23.68
CA CYS A 527 0.76 -11.62 -23.78
C CYS A 527 0.30 -10.37 -23.01
N SER A 528 1.07 -9.86 -22.05
CA SER A 528 0.63 -8.72 -21.22
C SER A 528 0.62 -7.36 -21.93
N LYS A 529 1.44 -7.18 -22.97
CA LYS A 529 1.61 -5.89 -23.67
C LYS A 529 1.56 -5.99 -25.20
N ASN A 530 1.89 -7.15 -25.77
CA ASN A 530 1.94 -7.31 -27.22
C ASN A 530 0.55 -7.62 -27.79
N LYS A 531 -0.26 -6.56 -27.95
CA LYS A 531 -1.62 -6.67 -28.54
C LYS A 531 -1.60 -7.27 -29.94
N ASN A 532 -0.56 -6.99 -30.73
CA ASN A 532 -0.42 -7.52 -32.08
C ASN A 532 -0.27 -9.05 -32.08
N PHE A 533 0.50 -9.59 -31.14
CA PHE A 533 0.60 -11.04 -30.95
C PHE A 533 -0.75 -11.66 -30.57
N ILE A 534 -1.50 -11.04 -29.65
CA ILE A 534 -2.82 -11.56 -29.25
C ILE A 534 -3.80 -11.52 -30.43
N ALA A 535 -3.81 -10.42 -31.20
CA ALA A 535 -4.66 -10.30 -32.37
C ALA A 535 -4.35 -11.36 -33.46
N ALA A 536 -3.07 -11.69 -33.66
CA ALA A 536 -2.65 -12.64 -34.69
C ALA A 536 -2.70 -14.11 -34.26
N HIS A 537 -2.32 -14.42 -33.02
CA HIS A 537 -2.10 -15.79 -32.52
C HIS A 537 -2.82 -16.11 -31.21
N GLY A 538 -3.63 -15.19 -30.68
CA GLY A 538 -4.25 -15.34 -29.37
C GLY A 538 -5.20 -16.54 -29.28
N SER A 539 -6.09 -16.74 -30.26
CA SER A 539 -7.00 -17.90 -30.28
C SER A 539 -6.24 -19.23 -30.36
N GLU A 540 -5.24 -19.32 -31.24
CA GLU A 540 -4.38 -20.51 -31.36
C GLU A 540 -3.64 -20.80 -30.04
N THR A 541 -3.15 -19.74 -29.38
CA THR A 541 -2.48 -19.83 -28.09
C THR A 541 -3.42 -20.31 -26.99
N LEU A 542 -4.65 -19.79 -26.94
CA LEU A 542 -5.66 -20.17 -25.97
C LEU A 542 -6.05 -21.65 -26.12
N ASP A 543 -6.32 -22.09 -27.36
CA ASP A 543 -6.63 -23.48 -27.68
C ASP A 543 -5.47 -24.40 -27.25
N TYR A 544 -4.23 -24.05 -27.61
CA TYR A 544 -3.05 -24.81 -27.23
C TYR A 544 -2.89 -24.89 -25.70
N LEU A 545 -3.07 -23.79 -24.98
CA LEU A 545 -2.98 -23.81 -23.51
C LEU A 545 -4.03 -24.74 -22.93
N CYS A 546 -5.27 -24.74 -23.42
CA CYS A 546 -6.32 -25.66 -22.95
C CYS A 546 -5.92 -27.14 -23.11
N THR A 547 -5.20 -27.49 -24.18
CA THR A 547 -4.75 -28.89 -24.40
C THR A 547 -3.64 -29.36 -23.46
N ILE A 548 -2.81 -28.47 -22.91
CA ILE A 548 -1.61 -28.84 -22.14
C ILE A 548 -1.79 -28.73 -20.62
N LEU A 549 -3.02 -28.54 -20.12
CA LEU A 549 -3.30 -28.34 -18.70
C LEU A 549 -2.78 -29.49 -17.82
N SER A 550 -2.96 -30.73 -18.24
CA SER A 550 -2.54 -31.93 -17.49
C SER A 550 -1.04 -31.99 -17.24
N SER A 551 -0.24 -31.31 -18.06
CA SER A 551 1.22 -31.33 -17.99
C SER A 551 1.80 -30.13 -17.22
N CYS A 552 0.96 -29.23 -16.70
CA CYS A 552 1.40 -28.00 -16.05
C CYS A 552 1.83 -28.23 -14.59
N ASP A 553 3.10 -27.94 -14.27
CA ASP A 553 3.59 -27.98 -12.89
C ASP A 553 2.92 -26.89 -12.01
N PRO A 554 2.58 -27.18 -10.75
CA PRO A 554 1.98 -26.21 -9.83
C PRO A 554 2.75 -24.88 -9.72
N ALA A 555 4.08 -24.91 -9.79
CA ALA A 555 4.91 -23.71 -9.69
C ALA A 555 4.79 -22.77 -10.91
N ALA A 556 4.25 -23.26 -12.03
CA ALA A 556 4.01 -22.50 -13.26
C ALA A 556 2.59 -21.92 -13.34
N LYS A 557 1.62 -22.48 -12.60
CA LYS A 557 0.19 -22.08 -12.67
C LYS A 557 -0.05 -20.59 -12.47
N LYS A 558 0.67 -19.94 -11.55
CA LYS A 558 0.51 -18.48 -11.35
C LYS A 558 0.78 -17.65 -12.59
N TYR A 559 1.79 -18.04 -13.40
CA TYR A 559 2.11 -17.35 -14.64
C TYR A 559 1.13 -17.75 -15.75
N ARG A 560 0.75 -19.02 -15.78
CA ARG A 560 -0.24 -19.54 -16.73
C ARG A 560 -1.60 -18.86 -16.59
N LEU A 561 -2.12 -18.70 -15.37
CA LEU A 561 -3.39 -18.01 -15.11
C LEU A 561 -3.33 -16.53 -15.51
N ALA A 562 -2.20 -15.87 -15.27
CA ALA A 562 -1.99 -14.50 -15.72
C ALA A 562 -1.96 -14.40 -17.25
N THR A 563 -1.36 -15.37 -17.95
CA THR A 563 -1.42 -15.48 -19.41
C THR A 563 -2.85 -15.69 -19.89
N LEU A 564 -3.60 -16.63 -19.29
CA LEU A 564 -4.98 -16.92 -19.67
C LEU A 564 -5.87 -15.68 -19.47
N LYS A 565 -5.69 -14.93 -18.38
CA LYS A 565 -6.38 -13.65 -18.17
C LYS A 565 -6.11 -12.66 -19.31
N ALA A 566 -4.85 -12.49 -19.70
CA ALA A 566 -4.47 -11.58 -20.79
C ALA A 566 -5.04 -12.03 -22.15
N LEU A 567 -5.02 -13.34 -22.43
CA LEU A 567 -5.59 -13.91 -23.66
C LEU A 567 -7.12 -13.75 -23.68
N VAL A 568 -7.81 -14.15 -22.62
CA VAL A 568 -9.27 -14.03 -22.53
C VAL A 568 -9.72 -12.59 -22.68
N GLN A 569 -8.94 -11.62 -22.20
CA GLN A 569 -9.21 -10.19 -22.40
C GLN A 569 -9.06 -9.72 -23.86
N GLY A 570 -8.13 -10.29 -24.64
CA GLY A 570 -7.77 -9.78 -25.97
C GLY A 570 -8.22 -10.63 -27.16
N VAL A 571 -8.69 -11.85 -26.94
CA VAL A 571 -9.14 -12.80 -27.97
C VAL A 571 -10.66 -12.66 -28.19
N PRO A 572 -11.20 -12.81 -29.41
CA PRO A 572 -12.65 -12.75 -29.67
C PRO A 572 -13.46 -13.64 -28.75
N SER A 573 -14.62 -13.14 -28.31
CA SER A 573 -15.52 -13.81 -27.35
C SER A 573 -15.91 -15.23 -27.79
N GLU A 574 -16.10 -15.47 -29.10
CA GLU A 574 -16.39 -16.80 -29.66
C GLU A 574 -15.35 -17.87 -29.30
N SER A 575 -14.06 -17.51 -29.36
CA SER A 575 -12.97 -18.44 -29.01
C SER A 575 -12.92 -18.72 -27.50
N VAL A 576 -13.36 -17.75 -26.69
CA VAL A 576 -13.46 -17.90 -25.23
C VAL A 576 -14.63 -18.83 -24.89
N VAL A 577 -15.81 -18.61 -25.48
CA VAL A 577 -17.02 -19.42 -25.26
C VAL A 577 -16.78 -20.87 -25.69
N LYS A 578 -16.10 -21.10 -26.84
CA LYS A 578 -15.70 -22.44 -27.30
C LYS A 578 -14.96 -23.26 -26.23
N ASN A 579 -14.12 -22.61 -25.41
CA ASN A 579 -13.26 -23.26 -24.43
C ASN A 579 -13.75 -23.11 -22.98
N ILE A 580 -14.97 -22.61 -22.76
CA ILE A 580 -15.44 -22.16 -21.44
C ILE A 580 -15.34 -23.25 -20.36
N SER A 581 -15.68 -24.50 -20.68
CA SER A 581 -15.65 -25.62 -19.71
C SER A 581 -14.23 -25.91 -19.22
N HIS A 582 -13.24 -25.89 -20.11
CA HIS A 582 -11.83 -26.08 -19.76
C HIS A 582 -11.30 -24.92 -18.93
N LEU A 583 -11.62 -23.69 -19.34
CA LEU A 583 -11.19 -22.46 -18.66
C LEU A 583 -11.79 -22.35 -17.25
N LEU A 584 -13.07 -22.65 -17.08
CA LEU A 584 -13.73 -22.69 -15.79
C LEU A 584 -13.11 -23.74 -14.88
N GLY A 585 -12.96 -24.98 -15.35
CA GLY A 585 -12.39 -26.07 -14.57
C GLY A 585 -10.97 -25.77 -14.09
N GLU A 586 -10.11 -25.24 -14.98
CA GLU A 586 -8.75 -24.83 -14.64
C GLU A 586 -8.74 -23.70 -13.60
N GLY A 587 -9.52 -22.65 -13.84
CA GLY A 587 -9.57 -21.50 -12.96
C GLY A 587 -10.04 -21.89 -11.56
N LEU A 588 -11.13 -22.66 -11.46
CA LEU A 588 -11.71 -23.09 -10.19
C LEU A 588 -10.73 -23.95 -9.38
N ILE A 589 -10.14 -24.99 -9.97
CA ILE A 589 -9.14 -25.82 -9.26
C ILE A 589 -7.95 -24.96 -8.82
N SER A 590 -7.52 -24.03 -9.67
CA SER A 590 -6.37 -23.16 -9.36
C SER A 590 -6.64 -22.15 -8.23
N SER A 591 -7.90 -21.91 -7.87
CA SER A 591 -8.26 -21.06 -6.72
C SER A 591 -7.88 -21.71 -5.37
N LYS A 592 -7.63 -23.02 -5.37
CA LYS A 592 -7.23 -23.82 -4.19
C LYS A 592 -5.75 -24.17 -4.17
N GLU A 593 -4.93 -23.52 -4.99
CA GLU A 593 -3.48 -23.71 -5.02
C GLU A 593 -2.78 -23.26 -3.73
N ILE A 594 -1.59 -23.84 -3.48
CA ILE A 594 -0.75 -23.51 -2.31
C ILE A 594 -0.23 -22.07 -2.41
N SER A 595 0.07 -21.61 -3.64
CA SER A 595 0.61 -20.27 -3.89
C SER A 595 -0.49 -19.21 -3.81
N SER A 596 -0.39 -18.27 -2.85
CA SER A 596 -1.35 -17.16 -2.76
C SER A 596 -1.49 -16.38 -4.06
N GLN A 597 -0.37 -16.05 -4.72
CA GLN A 597 -0.38 -15.38 -6.03
C GLN A 597 -1.12 -16.18 -7.12
N ALA A 598 -1.14 -17.52 -7.04
CA ALA A 598 -1.86 -18.34 -8.00
C ALA A 598 -3.37 -18.27 -7.75
N ARG A 599 -3.79 -18.28 -6.48
CA ARG A 599 -5.19 -18.08 -6.07
C ARG A 599 -5.71 -16.72 -6.50
N ASP A 600 -4.96 -15.66 -6.23
CA ASP A 600 -5.33 -14.29 -6.61
C ASP A 600 -5.47 -14.14 -8.14
N ASN A 601 -4.51 -14.71 -8.88
CA ASN A 601 -4.56 -14.71 -10.35
C ASN A 601 -5.71 -15.56 -10.88
N SER A 602 -6.08 -16.67 -10.22
CA SER A 602 -7.23 -17.50 -10.58
C SER A 602 -8.53 -16.73 -10.43
N VAL A 603 -8.78 -16.08 -9.28
CA VAL A 603 -9.99 -15.28 -9.07
C VAL A 603 -10.08 -14.15 -10.09
N ALA A 604 -8.96 -13.43 -10.32
CA ALA A 604 -8.93 -12.35 -11.31
C ALA A 604 -9.10 -12.84 -12.75
N PHE A 605 -8.68 -14.07 -13.05
CA PHE A 605 -8.89 -14.73 -14.34
C PHE A 605 -10.36 -15.15 -14.52
N LEU A 606 -10.96 -15.81 -13.53
CA LEU A 606 -12.37 -16.24 -13.56
C LEU A 606 -13.32 -15.04 -13.66
N GLU A 607 -12.99 -13.94 -12.99
CA GLU A 607 -13.76 -12.70 -13.12
C GLU A 607 -13.62 -12.09 -14.52
N MET A 608 -12.42 -12.10 -15.10
CA MET A 608 -12.23 -11.67 -16.49
C MET A 608 -13.01 -12.57 -17.45
N LEU A 609 -13.02 -13.89 -17.22
CA LEU A 609 -13.80 -14.84 -18.00
C LEU A 609 -15.30 -14.55 -17.92
N PHE A 610 -15.84 -14.32 -16.71
CA PHE A 610 -17.23 -13.90 -16.51
C PHE A 610 -17.56 -12.64 -17.32
N ARG A 611 -16.72 -11.60 -17.21
CA ARG A 611 -16.93 -10.34 -17.93
C ARG A 611 -16.93 -10.53 -19.44
N ARG A 612 -16.02 -11.35 -19.96
CA ARG A 612 -15.88 -11.58 -21.40
C ARG A 612 -17.01 -12.41 -21.99
N VAL A 613 -17.54 -13.37 -21.23
CA VAL A 613 -18.69 -14.19 -21.65
C VAL A 613 -20.00 -13.39 -21.54
N THR A 614 -20.12 -12.52 -20.55
CA THR A 614 -21.36 -11.77 -20.27
C THR A 614 -21.46 -10.50 -21.10
N PHE A 615 -20.40 -9.68 -21.11
CA PHE A 615 -20.39 -8.34 -21.72
C PHE A 615 -19.69 -8.29 -23.08
N GLY A 616 -19.21 -9.44 -23.59
CA GLY A 616 -18.55 -9.55 -24.88
C GLY A 616 -17.26 -8.73 -24.99
N ASP A 617 -17.13 -8.01 -26.11
CA ASP A 617 -15.94 -7.22 -26.47
C ASP A 617 -15.84 -5.84 -25.82
N ALA A 618 -16.82 -5.48 -25.01
CA ALA A 618 -16.88 -4.19 -24.37
C ALA A 618 -15.87 -4.06 -23.21
N THR A 619 -15.01 -3.03 -23.25
CA THR A 619 -14.10 -2.67 -22.15
C THR A 619 -14.73 -1.62 -21.24
N ILE A 620 -15.90 -1.91 -20.67
CA ILE A 620 -16.65 -0.98 -19.81
C ILE A 620 -16.22 -1.19 -18.35
N ALA A 621 -16.11 -0.10 -17.57
CA ALA A 621 -15.88 -0.17 -16.13
C ALA A 621 -17.11 -0.78 -15.44
N VAL A 622 -16.90 -1.56 -14.37
CA VAL A 622 -17.99 -2.33 -13.72
C VAL A 622 -19.16 -1.43 -13.28
N GLU A 623 -18.87 -0.21 -12.85
CA GLU A 623 -19.84 0.78 -12.35
C GLU A 623 -20.70 1.41 -13.46
N ASP A 624 -20.29 1.28 -14.72
CA ASP A 624 -20.96 1.92 -15.87
C ASP A 624 -21.73 0.91 -16.75
N ILE A 625 -21.88 -0.35 -16.32
CA ILE A 625 -22.54 -1.38 -17.12
C ILE A 625 -24.06 -1.27 -16.97
N PRO A 626 -24.82 -0.99 -18.04
CA PRO A 626 -26.27 -0.99 -17.96
C PRO A 626 -26.80 -2.41 -17.74
N VAL A 627 -27.69 -2.59 -16.76
CA VAL A 627 -28.40 -3.85 -16.57
C VAL A 627 -29.49 -3.97 -17.64
N THR A 628 -29.26 -4.86 -18.60
CA THR A 628 -30.24 -5.22 -19.64
C THR A 628 -30.66 -6.67 -19.50
N GLU A 629 -31.83 -7.01 -20.04
CA GLU A 629 -32.35 -8.39 -20.01
C GLU A 629 -31.38 -9.37 -20.68
N GLU A 630 -30.81 -9.02 -21.84
CA GLU A 630 -29.84 -9.85 -22.56
C GLU A 630 -28.58 -10.14 -21.74
N LEU A 631 -28.03 -9.11 -21.08
CA LEU A 631 -26.84 -9.26 -20.24
C LEU A 631 -27.14 -10.07 -18.97
N THR A 632 -28.33 -9.90 -18.39
CA THR A 632 -28.80 -10.67 -17.24
C THR A 632 -28.93 -12.15 -17.59
N VAL A 633 -29.48 -12.48 -18.75
CA VAL A 633 -29.56 -13.86 -19.25
C VAL A 633 -28.16 -14.46 -19.46
N ALA A 634 -27.24 -13.72 -20.08
CA ALA A 634 -25.86 -14.17 -20.28
C ALA A 634 -25.13 -14.42 -18.94
N ALA A 635 -25.28 -13.50 -17.98
CA ALA A 635 -24.71 -13.63 -16.64
C ALA A 635 -25.28 -14.86 -15.92
N CYS A 636 -26.60 -15.02 -15.94
CA CYS A 636 -27.28 -16.17 -15.34
C CYS A 636 -26.83 -17.50 -15.98
N ASN A 637 -26.60 -17.54 -17.29
CA ASN A 637 -26.10 -18.73 -17.97
C ASN A 637 -24.66 -19.08 -17.54
N PHE A 638 -23.80 -18.07 -17.38
CA PHE A 638 -22.47 -18.29 -16.81
C PHE A 638 -22.54 -18.82 -15.38
N MET A 639 -23.40 -18.24 -14.56
CA MET A 639 -23.60 -18.68 -13.18
C MET A 639 -24.15 -20.12 -13.11
N LYS A 640 -25.07 -20.50 -14.01
CA LYS A 640 -25.54 -21.90 -14.15
C LYS A 640 -24.40 -22.84 -14.54
N ALA A 641 -23.51 -22.41 -15.44
CA ALA A 641 -22.32 -23.17 -15.78
C ALA A 641 -21.39 -23.35 -14.57
N LEU A 642 -21.22 -22.32 -13.73
CA LEU A 642 -20.50 -22.44 -12.46
C LEU A 642 -21.19 -23.41 -11.50
N VAL A 643 -22.50 -23.30 -11.30
CA VAL A 643 -23.29 -24.16 -10.41
C VAL A 643 -23.18 -25.64 -10.80
N SER A 644 -23.02 -25.96 -12.08
CA SER A 644 -22.74 -27.33 -12.52
C SER A 644 -21.46 -27.93 -11.90
N GLY A 645 -20.49 -27.08 -11.52
CA GLY A 645 -19.26 -27.45 -10.81
C GLY A 645 -19.50 -27.97 -9.39
N LEU A 646 -20.66 -27.69 -8.78
CA LEU A 646 -21.06 -28.27 -7.49
C LEU A 646 -21.33 -29.78 -7.58
N GLY A 647 -21.64 -30.29 -8.78
CA GLY A 647 -21.73 -31.73 -9.05
C GLY A 647 -20.38 -32.41 -9.32
N GLY A 648 -19.27 -31.68 -9.20
CA GLY A 648 -17.93 -32.20 -9.45
C GLY A 648 -17.52 -33.30 -8.47
N MET A 649 -16.73 -34.29 -8.94
CA MET A 649 -16.31 -35.44 -8.13
C MET A 649 -15.35 -35.09 -6.97
N GLY A 650 -14.75 -33.90 -6.95
CA GLY A 650 -13.72 -33.50 -5.98
C GLY A 650 -14.17 -32.39 -5.03
N HIS A 651 -13.94 -32.55 -3.73
CA HIS A 651 -14.30 -31.56 -2.70
C HIS A 651 -13.65 -30.18 -2.92
N GLU A 652 -12.43 -30.15 -3.47
CA GLU A 652 -11.74 -28.91 -3.84
C GLU A 652 -12.50 -28.13 -4.91
N MET A 653 -13.03 -28.82 -5.92
CA MET A 653 -13.85 -28.21 -6.98
C MET A 653 -15.15 -27.62 -6.39
N ILE A 654 -15.84 -28.38 -5.53
CA ILE A 654 -17.08 -27.93 -4.90
C ILE A 654 -16.83 -26.66 -4.07
N SER A 655 -15.84 -26.69 -3.17
CA SER A 655 -15.50 -25.52 -2.35
C SER A 655 -15.01 -24.32 -3.17
N ALA A 656 -14.24 -24.53 -4.24
CA ALA A 656 -13.82 -23.47 -5.16
C ALA A 656 -15.00 -22.83 -5.91
N THR A 657 -15.96 -23.67 -6.33
CA THR A 657 -17.16 -23.22 -7.00
C THR A 657 -17.99 -22.32 -6.10
N ILE A 658 -18.20 -22.72 -4.84
CA ILE A 658 -18.93 -21.91 -3.84
C ILE A 658 -18.23 -20.58 -3.58
N ASP A 659 -16.91 -20.58 -3.42
CA ASP A 659 -16.13 -19.34 -3.21
C ASP A 659 -16.24 -18.39 -4.42
N MET A 660 -16.18 -18.92 -5.64
CA MET A 660 -16.33 -18.11 -6.84
C MET A 660 -17.75 -17.55 -7.02
N ILE A 661 -18.78 -18.36 -6.73
CA ILE A 661 -20.18 -17.90 -6.70
C ILE A 661 -20.32 -16.75 -5.70
N SER A 662 -19.75 -16.89 -4.50
CA SER A 662 -19.76 -15.85 -3.47
C SER A 662 -19.10 -14.56 -3.96
N HIS A 663 -17.95 -14.66 -4.64
CA HIS A 663 -17.23 -13.52 -5.20
C HIS A 663 -18.02 -12.78 -6.27
N LEU A 664 -18.64 -13.51 -7.21
CA LEU A 664 -19.44 -12.90 -8.27
C LEU A 664 -20.74 -12.29 -7.74
N LEU A 665 -21.43 -12.99 -6.84
CA LEU A 665 -22.70 -12.53 -6.27
C LEU A 665 -22.52 -11.19 -5.55
N ARG A 666 -21.47 -11.05 -4.74
CA ARG A 666 -21.13 -9.79 -4.07
C ARG A 666 -20.88 -8.63 -5.03
N LYS A 667 -20.34 -8.90 -6.22
CA LYS A 667 -19.88 -7.86 -7.14
C LYS A 667 -20.91 -7.50 -8.22
N TYR A 668 -21.78 -8.43 -8.59
CA TYR A 668 -22.69 -8.32 -9.72
C TYR A 668 -24.11 -8.78 -9.34
N LEU A 669 -24.54 -8.49 -8.10
CA LEU A 669 -25.80 -8.97 -7.53
C LEU A 669 -27.01 -8.72 -8.45
N GLU A 670 -27.10 -7.51 -9.00
CA GLU A 670 -28.18 -7.05 -9.88
C GLU A 670 -28.42 -7.99 -11.08
N PHE A 671 -27.37 -8.63 -11.60
CA PHE A 671 -27.48 -9.58 -12.72
C PHE A 671 -27.92 -10.99 -12.31
N PHE A 672 -27.93 -11.30 -11.01
CA PHE A 672 -28.18 -12.64 -10.48
C PHE A 672 -29.46 -12.77 -9.67
N GLU A 673 -30.21 -11.68 -9.45
CA GLU A 673 -31.51 -11.71 -8.76
C GLU A 673 -32.43 -12.86 -9.23
N PRO A 674 -32.57 -13.15 -10.56
CA PRO A 674 -33.50 -14.20 -11.03
C PRO A 674 -33.14 -15.63 -10.59
N ILE A 675 -31.89 -15.89 -10.20
CA ILE A 675 -31.39 -17.22 -9.84
C ILE A 675 -30.85 -17.30 -8.41
N ALA A 676 -30.80 -16.17 -7.69
CA ALA A 676 -30.21 -16.05 -6.37
C ALA A 676 -30.79 -17.05 -5.37
N GLU A 677 -32.12 -17.17 -5.29
CA GLU A 677 -32.80 -18.08 -4.36
C GLU A 677 -32.49 -19.55 -4.66
N SER A 678 -32.47 -19.93 -5.94
CA SER A 678 -32.13 -21.30 -6.35
C SER A 678 -30.69 -21.65 -5.99
N ILE A 679 -29.74 -20.72 -6.16
CA ILE A 679 -28.35 -20.91 -5.79
C ILE A 679 -28.22 -21.02 -4.27
N PHE A 680 -28.89 -20.12 -3.54
CA PHE A 680 -28.87 -20.11 -2.09
C PHE A 680 -29.32 -21.45 -1.51
N ASN A 681 -30.49 -21.93 -1.91
CA ASN A 681 -31.01 -23.23 -1.50
C ASN A 681 -30.04 -24.38 -1.84
N THR A 682 -29.42 -24.34 -3.03
CA THR A 682 -28.45 -25.36 -3.45
C THR A 682 -27.21 -25.38 -2.55
N VAL A 683 -26.64 -24.23 -2.19
CA VAL A 683 -25.45 -24.15 -1.33
C VAL A 683 -25.79 -24.49 0.13
N VAL A 684 -26.97 -24.12 0.62
CA VAL A 684 -27.44 -24.47 1.97
C VAL A 684 -27.50 -25.99 2.17
N LEU A 685 -27.94 -26.75 1.15
CA LEU A 685 -27.92 -28.21 1.18
C LEU A 685 -26.52 -28.79 1.37
N LEU A 686 -25.47 -28.09 0.89
CA LEU A 686 -24.07 -28.50 1.04
C LEU A 686 -23.49 -28.21 2.43
N LEU A 687 -24.23 -27.59 3.37
CA LEU A 687 -23.79 -27.46 4.77
C LEU A 687 -23.69 -28.82 5.49
N ASP A 688 -24.43 -29.82 5.04
CA ASP A 688 -24.38 -31.19 5.56
C ASP A 688 -23.30 -32.06 4.88
N PHE A 689 -22.42 -31.46 4.06
CA PHE A 689 -21.41 -32.18 3.30
C PHE A 689 -20.29 -32.73 4.21
N PRO A 690 -19.72 -33.92 3.95
CA PRO A 690 -18.74 -34.57 4.86
C PRO A 690 -17.38 -33.86 4.96
N ASN A 691 -17.06 -32.95 4.02
CA ASN A 691 -15.77 -32.28 3.98
C ASN A 691 -15.84 -30.87 4.61
N VAL A 692 -15.02 -30.64 5.63
CA VAL A 692 -14.93 -29.35 6.35
C VAL A 692 -14.66 -28.17 5.40
N GLY A 693 -13.82 -28.35 4.38
CA GLY A 693 -13.48 -27.29 3.43
C GLY A 693 -14.68 -26.81 2.62
N VAL A 694 -15.57 -27.72 2.21
CA VAL A 694 -16.84 -27.38 1.54
C VAL A 694 -17.77 -26.64 2.50
N VAL A 695 -17.94 -27.16 3.72
CA VAL A 695 -18.80 -26.54 4.74
C VAL A 695 -18.33 -25.13 5.10
N LEU A 696 -17.02 -24.91 5.21
CA LEU A 696 -16.45 -23.57 5.46
C LEU A 696 -16.73 -22.61 4.30
N SER A 697 -16.64 -23.07 3.04
CA SER A 697 -17.04 -22.26 1.88
C SER A 697 -18.55 -21.96 1.89
N CYS A 698 -19.42 -22.91 2.29
CA CYS A 698 -20.85 -22.64 2.48
C CYS A 698 -21.12 -21.58 3.55
N ILE A 699 -20.44 -21.66 4.70
CA ILE A 699 -20.56 -20.65 5.79
C ILE A 699 -20.13 -19.27 5.28
N LYS A 700 -19.03 -19.19 4.52
CA LYS A 700 -18.57 -17.94 3.89
C LYS A 700 -19.60 -17.40 2.89
N PHE A 701 -20.17 -18.26 2.05
CA PHE A 701 -21.23 -17.89 1.11
C PHE A 701 -22.47 -17.32 1.82
N VAL A 702 -22.94 -17.96 2.89
CA VAL A 702 -24.09 -17.48 3.67
C VAL A 702 -23.77 -16.12 4.31
N LYS A 703 -22.54 -15.92 4.81
CA LYS A 703 -22.10 -14.61 5.32
C LYS A 703 -22.16 -13.51 4.26
N VAL A 704 -21.72 -13.81 3.04
CA VAL A 704 -21.82 -12.87 1.90
C VAL A 704 -23.29 -12.56 1.64
N CYS A 705 -24.14 -13.57 1.51
CA CYS A 705 -25.57 -13.36 1.26
C CYS A 705 -26.20 -12.47 2.35
N LEU A 706 -25.88 -12.68 3.65
CA LEU A 706 -26.41 -11.86 4.76
C LEU A 706 -25.97 -10.39 4.70
N SER A 707 -24.94 -10.08 3.93
CA SER A 707 -24.44 -8.73 3.76
C SER A 707 -25.05 -8.05 2.53
N GLU A 708 -25.42 -8.83 1.51
CA GLU A 708 -25.89 -8.31 0.21
C GLU A 708 -27.43 -8.32 0.06
N PHE A 709 -28.13 -9.31 0.63
CA PHE A 709 -29.60 -9.42 0.53
C PHE A 709 -30.33 -8.79 1.72
N SER A 710 -31.60 -8.40 1.50
CA SER A 710 -32.49 -7.88 2.54
C SER A 710 -32.90 -8.96 3.55
N SER A 711 -33.40 -8.54 4.72
CA SER A 711 -33.94 -9.46 5.73
C SER A 711 -35.09 -10.32 5.21
N GLU A 712 -35.91 -9.76 4.31
CA GLU A 712 -37.07 -10.42 3.69
C GLU A 712 -36.66 -11.65 2.86
N PHE A 713 -35.49 -11.61 2.20
CA PHE A 713 -34.96 -12.75 1.46
C PHE A 713 -34.64 -13.95 2.37
N PHE A 714 -34.20 -13.69 3.61
CA PHE A 714 -33.69 -14.72 4.51
C PHE A 714 -34.74 -15.37 5.40
N GLU A 715 -35.76 -14.62 5.81
CA GLU A 715 -36.85 -15.11 6.66
C GLU A 715 -37.40 -16.50 6.27
N PRO A 716 -37.73 -16.79 4.99
CA PRO A 716 -38.25 -18.10 4.60
C PRO A 716 -37.23 -19.24 4.75
N HIS A 717 -35.93 -18.92 4.81
CA HIS A 717 -34.86 -19.90 4.86
C HIS A 717 -34.29 -20.14 6.26
N LEU A 718 -34.57 -19.27 7.25
CA LEU A 718 -34.02 -19.38 8.61
C LEU A 718 -34.34 -20.73 9.27
N ALA A 719 -35.55 -21.25 9.05
CA ALA A 719 -36.00 -22.53 9.59
C ALA A 719 -35.14 -23.72 9.13
N THR A 720 -34.53 -23.64 7.95
CA THR A 720 -33.67 -24.69 7.39
C THR A 720 -32.19 -24.38 7.64
N LEU A 721 -31.80 -23.11 7.51
CA LEU A 721 -30.41 -22.66 7.59
C LEU A 721 -29.82 -22.84 8.99
N ILE A 722 -30.53 -22.39 10.04
CA ILE A 722 -30.03 -22.41 11.41
C ILE A 722 -29.76 -23.85 11.89
N PRO A 723 -30.70 -24.81 11.74
CA PRO A 723 -30.42 -26.20 12.06
C PRO A 723 -29.26 -26.80 11.25
N SER A 724 -29.14 -26.44 9.97
CA SER A 724 -28.05 -26.93 9.10
C SER A 724 -26.69 -26.44 9.56
N ILE A 725 -26.57 -25.19 10.00
CA ILE A 725 -25.34 -24.65 10.60
C ILE A 725 -25.02 -25.36 11.92
N CYS A 726 -26.01 -25.57 12.79
CA CYS A 726 -25.82 -26.29 14.05
C CYS A 726 -25.33 -27.73 13.81
N LYS A 727 -25.91 -28.43 12.85
CA LYS A 727 -25.48 -29.78 12.45
C LYS A 727 -24.05 -29.79 11.90
N ALA A 728 -23.67 -28.76 11.14
CA ALA A 728 -22.30 -28.59 10.66
C ALA A 728 -21.29 -28.42 11.80
N ILE A 729 -21.65 -27.65 12.84
CA ILE A 729 -20.83 -27.46 14.05
C ILE A 729 -20.63 -28.80 14.78
N GLU A 730 -21.70 -29.58 14.94
CA GLU A 730 -21.65 -30.89 15.60
C GLU A 730 -20.74 -31.87 14.86
N ARG A 731 -20.82 -31.91 13.52
CA ARG A 731 -19.99 -32.80 12.72
C ARG A 731 -18.54 -32.34 12.65
N HIS A 732 -18.30 -31.03 12.65
CA HIS A 732 -16.99 -30.44 12.40
C HIS A 732 -16.67 -29.34 13.41
N SER A 733 -16.02 -29.71 14.52
CA SER A 733 -15.65 -28.78 15.60
C SER A 733 -14.89 -27.53 15.12
N ASN A 734 -14.06 -27.65 14.08
CA ASN A 734 -13.29 -26.54 13.50
C ASN A 734 -14.16 -25.46 12.81
N THR A 735 -15.45 -25.72 12.58
CA THR A 735 -16.38 -24.74 12.00
C THR A 735 -16.98 -23.81 13.06
N LEU A 736 -16.84 -24.13 14.35
CA LEU A 736 -17.47 -23.39 15.45
C LEU A 736 -17.11 -21.90 15.47
N SER A 737 -15.85 -21.53 15.28
CA SER A 737 -15.43 -20.12 15.28
C SER A 737 -16.06 -19.35 14.12
N LYS A 738 -16.00 -19.91 12.91
CA LYS A 738 -16.58 -19.31 11.70
C LYS A 738 -18.12 -19.22 11.79
N ALA A 739 -18.77 -20.24 12.35
CA ALA A 739 -20.21 -20.23 12.59
C ALA A 739 -20.62 -19.24 13.69
N ARG A 740 -19.81 -19.02 14.73
CA ARG A 740 -20.05 -17.96 15.73
C ARG A 740 -20.08 -16.58 15.10
N PHE A 741 -19.11 -16.27 14.24
CA PHE A 741 -19.10 -15.00 13.50
C PHE A 741 -20.32 -14.85 12.59
N LEU A 742 -20.75 -15.95 11.96
CA LEU A 742 -21.98 -15.96 11.17
C LEU A 742 -23.22 -15.64 12.04
N PHE A 743 -23.37 -16.28 13.20
CA PHE A 743 -24.45 -15.98 14.14
C PHE A 743 -24.37 -14.57 14.69
N GLU A 744 -23.18 -14.04 14.98
CA GLU A 744 -23.01 -12.64 15.37
C GLU A 744 -23.54 -11.70 14.28
N LYS A 745 -23.23 -11.96 13.01
CA LYS A 745 -23.76 -11.20 11.88
C LYS A 745 -25.29 -11.35 11.77
N MET A 746 -25.84 -12.55 11.91
CA MET A 746 -27.29 -12.76 11.90
C MET A 746 -28.00 -11.97 13.01
N LEU A 747 -27.42 -11.90 14.21
CA LEU A 747 -27.96 -11.14 15.35
C LEU A 747 -27.89 -9.61 15.15
N THR A 748 -27.19 -9.11 14.12
CA THR A 748 -27.27 -7.71 13.72
C THR A 748 -28.44 -7.40 12.80
N VAL A 749 -29.03 -8.43 12.18
CA VAL A 749 -30.12 -8.31 11.20
C VAL A 749 -31.45 -8.80 11.78
N PHE A 750 -31.43 -9.84 12.62
CA PHE A 750 -32.62 -10.49 13.20
C PHE A 750 -32.60 -10.45 14.73
N ASP A 751 -33.78 -10.49 15.32
CA ASP A 751 -33.95 -10.56 16.76
C ASP A 751 -33.44 -11.89 17.35
N VAL A 752 -32.93 -11.81 18.58
CA VAL A 752 -32.39 -12.97 19.31
C VAL A 752 -33.44 -14.06 19.48
N GLU A 753 -34.69 -13.66 19.76
CA GLU A 753 -35.81 -14.57 19.97
C GLU A 753 -36.14 -15.36 18.69
N LEU A 754 -36.10 -14.70 17.53
CA LEU A 754 -36.36 -15.34 16.25
C LEU A 754 -35.30 -16.40 15.94
N ILE A 755 -34.01 -16.08 16.16
CA ILE A 755 -32.92 -17.04 15.95
C ILE A 755 -32.99 -18.18 16.97
N GLU A 756 -33.28 -17.90 18.25
CA GLU A 756 -33.38 -18.93 19.29
C GLU A 756 -34.55 -19.90 19.05
N ASN A 757 -35.66 -19.44 18.46
CA ASN A 757 -36.80 -20.28 18.08
C ASN A 757 -36.44 -21.38 17.06
N PHE A 758 -35.59 -21.07 16.08
CA PHE A 758 -35.14 -22.04 15.08
C PHE A 758 -33.86 -22.78 15.47
N THR A 759 -33.26 -22.47 16.63
CA THR A 759 -32.05 -23.11 17.11
C THR A 759 -32.37 -24.39 17.89
N PRO A 760 -31.76 -25.55 17.55
CA PRO A 760 -31.90 -26.77 18.33
C PRO A 760 -31.47 -26.60 19.80
N GLU A 761 -32.11 -27.29 20.73
CA GLU A 761 -31.90 -27.12 22.19
C GLU A 761 -30.44 -27.16 22.62
N ASN A 762 -29.64 -28.06 22.02
CA ASN A 762 -28.21 -28.22 22.33
C ASN A 762 -27.36 -26.97 22.04
N HIS A 763 -27.82 -26.09 21.13
CA HIS A 763 -27.09 -24.91 20.68
C HIS A 763 -27.69 -23.58 21.15
N LYS A 764 -28.84 -23.57 21.83
CA LYS A 764 -29.43 -22.33 22.37
C LYS A 764 -28.48 -21.59 23.32
N ARG A 765 -27.69 -22.33 24.12
CA ARG A 765 -26.65 -21.75 24.98
C ARG A 765 -25.56 -21.04 24.18
N LEU A 766 -25.19 -21.55 23.01
CA LEU A 766 -24.21 -20.93 22.12
C LEU A 766 -24.74 -19.58 21.62
N ILE A 767 -25.98 -19.54 21.13
CA ILE A 767 -26.62 -18.30 20.64
C ILE A 767 -26.73 -17.25 21.74
N ARG A 768 -27.16 -17.63 22.96
CA ARG A 768 -27.20 -16.71 24.11
C ARG A 768 -25.82 -16.15 24.47
N ASN A 769 -24.78 -16.98 24.39
CA ASN A 769 -23.40 -16.53 24.61
C ASN A 769 -22.94 -15.54 23.54
N VAL A 770 -23.16 -15.86 22.25
CA VAL A 770 -22.81 -15.00 21.12
C VAL A 770 -23.59 -13.67 21.18
N ALA A 771 -24.89 -13.70 21.49
CA ALA A 771 -25.70 -12.50 21.68
C ALA A 771 -25.21 -11.62 22.83
N ARG A 772 -24.78 -12.23 23.94
CA ARG A 772 -24.18 -11.50 25.06
C ARG A 772 -22.84 -10.87 24.69
N GLU A 773 -22.01 -11.58 23.92
CA GLU A 773 -20.71 -11.12 23.46
C GLU A 773 -20.85 -9.99 22.43
N SER A 774 -21.74 -10.16 21.45
CA SER A 774 -22.07 -9.13 20.44
C SER A 774 -22.63 -7.85 21.08
N ARG A 775 -23.51 -7.96 22.09
CA ARG A 775 -23.97 -6.79 22.87
C ARG A 775 -22.83 -6.07 23.60
N ARG A 776 -21.81 -6.80 24.04
CA ARG A 776 -20.61 -6.22 24.70
C ARG A 776 -19.70 -5.54 23.68
N THR A 777 -19.45 -6.15 22.53
CA THR A 777 -18.65 -5.56 21.46
C THR A 777 -19.34 -4.32 20.88
N ALA A 778 -20.66 -4.34 20.69
CA ALA A 778 -21.44 -3.16 20.30
C ALA A 778 -21.34 -2.02 21.33
N ARG A 779 -21.47 -2.32 22.62
CA ARG A 779 -21.28 -1.33 23.70
C ARG A 779 -19.85 -0.79 23.75
N LYS A 780 -18.85 -1.63 23.52
CA LYS A 780 -17.44 -1.23 23.48
C LYS A 780 -17.15 -0.37 22.26
N LYS A 781 -17.63 -0.73 21.07
CA LYS A 781 -17.55 0.10 19.85
C LYS A 781 -18.28 1.43 20.03
N GLU A 782 -19.42 1.46 20.71
CA GLU A 782 -20.14 2.70 21.03
C GLU A 782 -19.38 3.54 22.07
N GLN A 783 -18.78 2.92 23.09
CA GLN A 783 -17.90 3.60 24.04
C GLN A 783 -16.64 4.15 23.37
N GLU A 784 -16.00 3.38 22.47
CA GLU A 784 -14.85 3.79 21.67
C GLU A 784 -15.24 4.87 20.65
N LYS A 785 -16.46 4.86 20.09
CA LYS A 785 -17.01 5.95 19.28
C LYS A 785 -17.29 7.18 20.10
N VAL A 786 -17.79 7.04 21.33
CA VAL A 786 -18.04 8.14 22.27
C VAL A 786 -16.72 8.70 22.83
N GLU A 787 -15.70 7.86 23.04
CA GLU A 787 -14.34 8.25 23.42
C GLU A 787 -13.58 8.86 22.25
N ARG A 788 -13.73 8.31 21.03
CA ARG A 788 -13.31 8.96 19.78
C ARG A 788 -14.03 10.28 19.61
N ALA A 789 -15.33 10.39 19.89
CA ALA A 789 -16.12 11.61 19.83
C ALA A 789 -15.75 12.60 20.95
N LYS A 790 -15.24 12.14 22.10
CA LYS A 790 -14.69 13.00 23.16
C LYS A 790 -13.27 13.48 22.81
N THR A 791 -12.46 12.65 22.15
CA THR A 791 -11.14 13.01 21.60
C THR A 791 -11.21 13.73 20.24
N THR A 792 -12.35 13.71 19.54
CA THR A 792 -12.67 14.56 18.38
C THR A 792 -13.60 15.73 18.75
N LYS A 793 -14.08 15.83 19.98
CA LYS A 793 -14.58 17.11 20.54
C LYS A 793 -13.45 18.06 20.95
N SER A 794 -12.19 17.63 20.86
CA SER A 794 -11.02 18.51 20.72
C SER A 794 -10.60 18.75 19.26
N HIS A 795 -11.30 18.19 18.27
CA HIS A 795 -11.11 18.51 16.84
C HIS A 795 -12.32 18.10 15.97
N SER A 796 -13.33 18.98 15.82
CA SER A 796 -14.05 19.27 14.55
C SER A 796 -15.47 19.85 14.74
N ILE A 797 -15.80 20.86 13.91
CA ILE A 797 -17.13 21.21 13.32
C ILE A 797 -16.78 22.08 12.07
N ASN A 798 -17.26 21.95 10.82
CA ASN A 798 -18.12 21.04 10.05
C ASN A 798 -17.80 21.27 8.53
N VAL A 799 -17.75 20.26 7.65
CA VAL A 799 -18.79 19.56 6.82
C VAL A 799 -19.24 20.31 5.56
N ASP A 800 -18.98 19.70 4.41
CA ASP A 800 -19.93 19.22 3.36
C ASP A 800 -19.08 18.37 2.38
N GLY A 801 -19.46 17.20 1.85
CA GLY A 801 -20.60 16.30 1.99
C GLY A 801 -20.35 15.09 1.07
N ASN A 802 -20.82 13.92 1.50
CA ASN A 802 -20.88 12.63 0.79
C ASN A 802 -19.60 11.78 0.68
N LEU A 803 -19.49 10.72 1.50
CA LEU A 803 -18.94 9.44 1.04
C LEU A 803 -19.32 8.25 1.94
N ASP A 804 -19.58 7.17 1.23
CA ASP A 804 -19.97 5.82 1.63
C ASP A 804 -19.01 5.18 2.66
N LEU A 805 -19.55 4.71 3.79
CA LEU A 805 -18.79 4.18 4.94
C LEU A 805 -18.83 2.65 5.06
N THR A 806 -19.35 1.96 4.04
CA THR A 806 -19.62 0.51 4.10
C THR A 806 -18.45 -0.36 3.62
N ALA A 807 -17.58 0.14 2.73
CA ALA A 807 -16.52 -0.69 2.11
C ALA A 807 -15.21 -0.81 2.93
N ALA A 808 -14.92 0.13 3.84
CA ALA A 808 -13.64 0.16 4.57
C ALA A 808 -13.60 -0.76 5.79
N ALA A 809 -14.74 -1.00 6.44
CA ALA A 809 -14.84 -1.89 7.60
C ALA A 809 -14.65 -3.37 7.24
N ILE A 810 -14.89 -3.75 5.99
CA ILE A 810 -14.83 -5.14 5.51
C ILE A 810 -13.37 -5.58 5.30
N LYS A 811 -12.44 -4.67 4.96
CA LYS A 811 -11.02 -5.03 4.74
C LYS A 811 -10.27 -5.41 6.02
N GLU A 812 -10.63 -4.83 7.17
CA GLU A 812 -10.02 -5.20 8.46
C GLU A 812 -10.59 -6.53 9.00
N GLU A 813 -11.85 -6.88 8.68
CA GLU A 813 -12.45 -8.15 9.10
C GLU A 813 -12.09 -9.33 8.16
N ASP A 814 -11.82 -9.09 6.87
CA ASP A 814 -11.37 -10.12 5.93
C ASP A 814 -9.90 -10.53 6.15
N SER A 815 -9.03 -9.65 6.68
CA SER A 815 -7.64 -10.04 6.99
C SER A 815 -7.57 -10.96 8.21
N ALA A 816 -8.42 -10.75 9.22
CA ALA A 816 -8.49 -11.60 10.41
C ALA A 816 -8.90 -13.05 10.11
N MET A 817 -9.65 -13.29 9.02
CA MET A 817 -10.04 -14.64 8.61
C MET A 817 -9.02 -15.37 7.72
N GLN A 818 -7.99 -14.69 7.19
CA GLN A 818 -6.93 -15.34 6.41
C GLN A 818 -5.74 -15.80 7.26
N ASP A 819 -5.49 -15.14 8.40
CA ASP A 819 -4.30 -15.38 9.21
C ASP A 819 -4.38 -16.65 10.09
N GLU A 820 -5.58 -17.18 10.38
CA GLU A 820 -5.74 -18.35 11.27
C GLU A 820 -5.53 -19.72 10.60
N ASP A 821 -5.62 -19.83 9.27
CA ASP A 821 -5.65 -21.13 8.58
C ASP A 821 -4.26 -21.69 8.20
N MET A 822 -3.15 -21.04 8.61
CA MET A 822 -1.77 -21.51 8.31
C MET A 822 -0.81 -21.67 9.50
N GLU A 823 -1.21 -21.33 10.73
CA GLU A 823 -0.36 -21.56 11.92
C GLU A 823 -0.73 -22.87 12.66
N ALA A 824 -0.45 -23.99 12.01
CA ALA A 824 -0.26 -25.25 12.71
C ALA A 824 0.95 -25.96 12.10
N ILE A 825 2.16 -25.50 12.43
CA ILE A 825 3.40 -26.28 12.64
C ILE A 825 4.56 -25.30 12.93
N LYS A 826 5.20 -25.50 14.10
CA LYS A 826 6.39 -24.84 14.71
C LYS A 826 6.09 -23.68 15.68
N SER A 827 5.94 -24.08 16.94
CA SER A 827 6.11 -23.21 18.11
C SER A 827 7.57 -22.73 18.25
N GLY A 828 7.81 -21.44 18.01
CA GLY A 828 8.96 -20.68 18.51
C GLY A 828 8.42 -19.50 19.31
N LYS A 829 8.89 -19.31 20.54
CA LYS A 829 8.41 -18.27 21.45
C LYS A 829 8.92 -16.89 21.01
N ASP A 830 8.04 -15.95 20.74
CA ASP A 830 8.32 -14.52 20.81
C ASP A 830 7.50 -13.91 21.96
N GLU A 831 8.20 -13.24 22.88
CA GLU A 831 7.63 -12.50 24.01
C GLU A 831 7.27 -11.08 23.55
N GLU A 832 5.97 -10.75 23.50
CA GLU A 832 5.52 -9.36 23.34
C GLU A 832 5.56 -8.62 24.67
N VAL A 833 6.35 -7.53 24.71
CA VAL A 833 6.40 -6.56 25.80
C VAL A 833 5.41 -5.43 25.49
N SER A 834 4.41 -5.24 26.36
CA SER A 834 3.53 -4.06 26.33
C SER A 834 3.82 -3.13 27.51
N ILE A 835 3.88 -1.83 27.23
CA ILE A 835 4.15 -0.75 28.20
C ILE A 835 2.82 -0.03 28.50
N SER A 836 2.48 0.11 29.79
CA SER A 836 1.37 1.00 30.22
C SER A 836 1.89 2.24 30.97
N THR A 837 1.09 3.29 30.90
CA THR A 837 1.35 4.70 31.22
C THR A 837 1.47 5.03 32.71
N ASN A 838 2.28 4.30 33.49
CA ASN A 838 2.68 4.73 34.85
C ASN A 838 3.96 4.04 35.40
N GLY A 839 5.00 3.90 34.57
CA GLY A 839 6.41 3.92 35.03
C GLY A 839 6.88 2.90 36.09
N LYS A 840 6.25 1.73 36.26
CA LYS A 840 6.79 0.62 37.07
C LYS A 840 6.74 -0.71 36.30
N VAL A 841 7.89 -1.38 36.20
CA VAL A 841 8.05 -2.71 35.59
C VAL A 841 7.73 -3.79 36.63
N VAL A 842 6.77 -4.67 36.34
CA VAL A 842 6.47 -5.86 37.16
C VAL A 842 6.68 -7.10 36.30
N ILE A 843 7.67 -7.93 36.66
CA ILE A 843 7.93 -9.24 36.06
C ILE A 843 7.12 -10.29 36.84
N GLY A 844 6.00 -10.73 36.29
CA GLY A 844 5.12 -11.72 36.91
C GLY A 844 5.58 -13.16 36.66
N GLY A 845 6.41 -13.72 37.54
CA GLY A 845 6.69 -15.15 37.57
C GLY A 845 5.56 -15.94 38.25
N LYS A 846 4.92 -16.86 37.53
CA LYS A 846 3.95 -17.81 38.12
C LYS A 846 4.67 -18.77 39.08
N ARG A 847 4.53 -18.58 40.38
CA ARG A 847 4.77 -19.60 41.41
C ARG A 847 3.46 -20.32 41.73
N LYS A 848 3.48 -21.65 41.62
CA LYS A 848 2.53 -22.55 42.30
C LYS A 848 2.90 -22.60 43.79
N ARG A 849 1.94 -22.37 44.68
CA ARG A 849 1.84 -22.86 46.07
C ARG A 849 0.39 -22.65 46.51
N ASP A 850 -0.35 -23.73 46.75
CA ASP A 850 -0.53 -24.38 48.07
C ASP A 850 -1.68 -23.69 48.81
N GLU A 851 -2.90 -24.21 48.62
CA GLU A 851 -4.06 -23.88 49.45
C GLU A 851 -4.16 -24.91 50.59
N VAL A 852 -4.07 -24.42 51.84
CA VAL A 852 -4.54 -25.12 53.04
C VAL A 852 -5.30 -24.11 53.93
N LYS A 853 -6.60 -24.39 54.06
CA LYS A 853 -7.56 -24.25 55.19
C LYS A 853 -7.45 -23.08 56.20
N LEU A 854 -8.60 -22.42 56.44
CA LEU A 854 -9.45 -22.43 57.67
C LEU A 854 -10.55 -21.35 57.48
N ASP A 855 -11.84 -21.69 57.43
CA ASP A 855 -12.84 -21.84 58.51
C ASP A 855 -13.72 -20.57 58.64
N ASP A 856 -15.02 -20.67 58.32
CA ASP A 856 -16.10 -20.65 59.33
C ASP A 856 -17.53 -20.65 58.74
N TYR A 857 -18.28 -21.66 59.20
CA TYR A 857 -19.71 -21.79 59.56
C TYR A 857 -20.93 -21.56 58.62
N ASN A 858 -21.77 -22.62 58.72
CA ASN A 858 -23.24 -22.72 58.69
C ASN A 858 -23.92 -22.81 57.32
N ASP A 859 -24.88 -23.70 57.06
CA ASP A 859 -25.36 -24.93 57.68
C ASP A 859 -26.33 -25.56 56.65
N ASP A 860 -26.53 -26.86 56.77
CA ASP A 860 -27.76 -27.61 56.54
C ASP A 860 -28.16 -28.19 55.15
N ASN A 861 -28.33 -29.52 55.22
CA ASN A 861 -29.11 -30.47 54.38
C ASN A 861 -28.59 -30.82 52.97
N GLY A 862 -28.37 -32.09 52.58
CA GLY A 862 -28.62 -33.40 53.17
C GLY A 862 -28.48 -34.49 52.09
N ASP A 863 -28.24 -35.73 52.54
CA ASP A 863 -28.27 -37.04 51.86
C ASP A 863 -27.10 -37.49 50.95
N ASP A 864 -26.15 -38.18 51.58
CA ASP A 864 -25.91 -39.64 51.51
C ASP A 864 -26.12 -40.37 50.16
N SER A 865 -25.05 -41.00 49.66
CA SER A 865 -24.85 -42.44 49.91
C SER A 865 -23.57 -42.96 49.23
N ASP A 866 -22.84 -43.73 50.02
CA ASP A 866 -21.57 -44.39 49.76
C ASP A 866 -21.61 -45.46 48.66
N ASN A 867 -20.44 -45.74 48.06
CA ASN A 867 -19.79 -47.05 48.24
C ASN A 867 -18.43 -47.13 47.52
N GLU A 868 -17.38 -46.89 48.32
CA GLU A 868 -16.38 -47.88 48.71
C GLU A 868 -15.93 -49.01 47.73
N ILE A 869 -14.61 -48.99 47.50
CA ILE A 869 -13.61 -50.02 47.91
C ILE A 869 -13.00 -50.97 46.86
N ALA A 870 -11.69 -51.17 47.12
CA ALA A 870 -10.76 -52.25 46.78
C ALA A 870 -10.09 -52.15 45.39
N ASP A 871 -8.86 -51.64 45.24
CA ASP A 871 -7.59 -51.92 45.95
C ASP A 871 -7.06 -53.34 45.68
N THR A 872 -5.94 -53.48 44.96
CA THR A 872 -4.66 -53.96 45.51
C THR A 872 -3.61 -54.43 44.47
N LYS A 873 -2.38 -53.97 44.71
CA LYS A 873 -1.06 -54.68 44.66
C LYS A 873 -0.39 -55.08 43.31
N LYS A 874 0.61 -54.26 42.92
CA LYS A 874 2.11 -54.48 42.94
C LYS A 874 2.67 -55.91 43.19
N PRO A 875 3.99 -56.22 42.96
CA PRO A 875 5.08 -55.58 42.18
C PRO A 875 6.09 -56.55 41.47
N ALA A 876 7.08 -55.94 40.76
CA ALA A 876 8.53 -56.25 40.62
C ALA A 876 9.08 -57.63 40.13
N ALA A 877 9.91 -57.61 39.07
CA ALA A 877 11.40 -57.81 39.09
C ALA A 877 12.00 -58.51 37.83
N GLU A 878 13.03 -57.86 37.27
CA GLU A 878 14.33 -58.37 36.76
C GLU A 878 14.49 -59.40 35.60
N SER A 879 15.12 -58.89 34.52
CA SER A 879 16.39 -59.36 33.91
C SER A 879 16.43 -60.15 32.57
N ILE A 880 17.44 -59.78 31.77
CA ILE A 880 18.22 -60.51 30.75
C ILE A 880 17.69 -60.61 29.29
N ALA A 881 18.40 -59.84 28.45
CA ALA A 881 19.00 -60.09 27.12
C ALA A 881 18.41 -61.05 26.06
N SER A 882 18.51 -60.53 24.82
CA SER A 882 18.86 -61.18 23.54
C SER A 882 17.75 -61.57 22.54
N THR A 883 17.84 -60.88 21.38
CA THR A 883 17.72 -61.33 19.97
C THR A 883 16.47 -62.07 19.43
N ASP A 884 16.09 -61.57 18.25
CA ASP A 884 15.39 -62.18 17.10
C ASP A 884 13.85 -62.26 17.01
N PHE A 885 13.35 -61.42 16.09
CA PHE A 885 12.42 -61.72 14.97
C PHE A 885 11.72 -63.10 14.97
N GLU A 886 10.39 -63.13 15.09
CA GLU A 886 9.45 -63.23 13.94
C GLU A 886 7.99 -63.58 14.38
N SER A 887 7.04 -62.92 13.70
CA SER A 887 5.81 -63.53 13.14
C SER A 887 4.68 -64.08 14.04
N ARG A 888 3.55 -63.32 14.08
CA ARG A 888 2.11 -63.72 13.98
C ARG A 888 1.28 -62.49 14.39
N LYS A 889 0.54 -61.73 13.57
CA LYS A 889 -0.38 -61.96 12.43
C LYS A 889 -1.62 -62.81 12.77
N ARG A 890 -2.72 -62.14 13.15
CA ARG A 890 -4.08 -62.21 12.56
C ARG A 890 -5.03 -61.32 13.39
N ILE A 891 -5.63 -60.22 12.89
CA ILE A 891 -6.48 -59.95 11.71
C ILE A 891 -7.93 -60.48 11.90
N ARG A 892 -8.93 -59.58 11.89
CA ARG A 892 -10.05 -59.40 10.90
C ARG A 892 -11.22 -58.63 11.53
N LEU A 893 -11.70 -57.50 11.01
CA LEU A 893 -12.32 -57.15 9.70
C LEU A 893 -13.78 -57.61 9.54
N SER A 894 -14.66 -56.63 9.34
CA SER A 894 -15.86 -56.65 8.47
C SER A 894 -15.85 -55.33 7.65
N ARG A 895 -15.69 -55.31 6.31
CA ARG A 895 -16.65 -55.55 5.19
C ARG A 895 -17.85 -54.56 5.21
N ASP A 896 -18.16 -53.78 4.17
CA ASP A 896 -18.38 -54.17 2.75
C ASP A 896 -18.07 -53.09 1.67
N THR A 897 -17.92 -53.58 0.43
CA THR A 897 -17.75 -52.90 -0.89
C THR A 897 -18.93 -53.23 -1.81
N PRO A 898 -19.22 -52.46 -2.89
CA PRO A 898 -18.82 -52.88 -4.26
C PRO A 898 -18.44 -51.67 -5.17
N GLY A 899 -17.75 -51.76 -6.31
CA GLY A 899 -17.33 -52.86 -7.16
C GLY A 899 -16.17 -52.44 -8.08
N SER A 900 -15.67 -53.42 -8.83
CA SER A 900 -14.41 -53.52 -9.57
C SER A 900 -14.35 -52.76 -10.90
N ASP A 901 -13.17 -52.18 -11.19
CA ASP A 901 -12.52 -52.30 -12.51
C ASP A 901 -11.00 -52.48 -12.29
N GLU A 902 -10.44 -53.46 -13.00
CA GLU A 902 -9.09 -54.01 -12.82
C GLU A 902 -7.99 -53.06 -13.30
N LEU A 903 -7.03 -52.74 -12.42
CA LEU A 903 -5.78 -52.09 -12.83
C LEU A 903 -4.86 -53.12 -13.51
N ASN A 904 -4.64 -52.90 -14.81
CA ASN A 904 -3.79 -53.72 -15.66
C ASN A 904 -2.30 -53.60 -15.27
N LEU A 905 -1.73 -54.71 -14.78
CA LEU A 905 -0.33 -54.82 -14.31
C LEU A 905 0.74 -54.78 -15.41
N ASN A 906 0.35 -54.59 -16.67
CA ASN A 906 1.27 -54.35 -17.78
C ASN A 906 1.48 -52.85 -18.09
N ASP A 907 0.90 -51.93 -17.30
CA ASP A 907 1.17 -50.49 -17.41
C ASP A 907 2.56 -50.12 -16.83
N PRO A 908 3.47 -49.51 -17.63
CA PRO A 908 4.75 -48.97 -17.16
C PRO A 908 4.63 -47.98 -15.99
N HIS A 909 3.49 -47.31 -15.82
CA HIS A 909 3.27 -46.32 -14.76
C HIS A 909 2.98 -46.92 -13.38
N ALA A 910 2.43 -48.14 -13.29
CA ALA A 910 2.17 -48.81 -12.01
C ALA A 910 3.47 -49.27 -11.32
N LYS A 911 4.47 -49.68 -12.10
CA LYS A 911 5.83 -49.99 -11.60
C LYS A 911 6.58 -48.74 -11.12
N HIS A 912 6.39 -47.61 -11.80
CA HIS A 912 7.03 -46.34 -11.44
C HIS A 912 6.51 -45.76 -10.11
N TYR A 913 5.21 -45.89 -9.84
CA TYR A 913 4.60 -45.43 -8.58
C TYR A 913 5.10 -46.22 -7.35
N LEU A 914 5.38 -47.52 -7.52
CA LEU A 914 5.95 -48.38 -6.49
C LEU A 914 7.45 -48.13 -6.27
N GLU A 915 8.22 -47.81 -7.32
CA GLU A 915 9.63 -47.41 -7.21
C GLU A 915 9.83 -46.05 -6.52
N ILE A 916 8.92 -45.09 -6.74
CA ILE A 916 8.96 -43.76 -6.08
C ILE A 916 8.72 -43.90 -4.57
N LYS A 917 7.77 -44.77 -4.15
CA LYS A 917 7.54 -45.07 -2.72
C LYS A 917 8.73 -45.79 -2.08
N ALA A 918 9.42 -46.67 -2.81
CA ALA A 918 10.62 -47.35 -2.32
C ALA A 918 11.82 -46.38 -2.16
N LYS A 919 12.03 -45.45 -3.11
CA LYS A 919 13.10 -44.43 -3.05
C LYS A 919 12.85 -43.34 -2.00
N GLN A 920 11.59 -43.02 -1.69
CA GLN A 920 11.25 -42.09 -0.60
C GLN A 920 11.48 -42.71 0.80
N LYS A 921 11.35 -44.03 0.94
CA LYS A 921 11.65 -44.73 2.19
C LYS A 921 13.16 -44.80 2.44
N GLN A 922 13.96 -45.11 1.42
CA GLN A 922 15.44 -45.06 1.51
C GLN A 922 16.00 -43.66 1.75
N ARG A 923 15.39 -42.60 1.22
CA ARG A 923 15.83 -41.21 1.48
C ARG A 923 15.55 -40.71 2.89
N LYS A 924 14.58 -41.29 3.62
CA LYS A 924 14.34 -40.96 5.03
C LYS A 924 15.37 -41.58 5.97
N ASP A 925 15.95 -42.73 5.61
CA ASP A 925 16.96 -43.41 6.44
C ASP A 925 18.38 -42.86 6.24
N VAL A 926 18.68 -42.18 5.12
CA VAL A 926 20.00 -41.59 4.84
C VAL A 926 20.21 -40.21 5.48
N PHE A 927 19.13 -39.48 5.81
CA PHE A 927 19.21 -38.13 6.42
C PHE A 927 19.38 -38.13 7.95
N ALA A 928 19.41 -39.30 8.61
CA ALA A 928 19.61 -39.39 10.05
C ALA A 928 21.08 -39.43 10.50
N ASN A 929 22.05 -39.54 9.59
CA ASN A 929 23.47 -39.70 9.93
C ASN A 929 24.42 -38.85 9.07
N VAL A 930 24.49 -37.53 9.30
CA VAL A 930 25.70 -36.74 8.96
C VAL A 930 25.91 -35.63 10.00
N SER A 931 26.97 -35.80 10.79
CA SER A 931 27.55 -34.78 11.68
C SER A 931 28.53 -33.91 10.88
N MET A 932 28.27 -32.60 10.77
CA MET A 932 29.25 -31.62 10.24
C MET A 932 29.52 -30.50 11.26
N GLY A 933 30.81 -30.35 11.60
CA GLY A 933 31.32 -29.35 12.53
C GLY A 933 32.80 -29.54 12.88
N LYS A 934 33.65 -29.90 11.91
CA LYS A 934 35.12 -29.89 12.04
C LYS A 934 35.73 -29.36 10.75
N GLU A 935 35.88 -28.05 10.66
CA GLU A 935 36.88 -27.35 9.82
C GLU A 935 36.57 -25.86 9.87
N PHE A 936 37.05 -25.16 10.91
CA PHE A 936 37.43 -23.74 10.92
C PHE A 936 37.97 -23.43 12.33
N LYS A 937 39.20 -23.89 12.61
CA LYS A 937 39.98 -23.42 13.77
C LYS A 937 40.76 -22.17 13.34
N SER A 938 40.41 -21.00 13.86
CA SER A 938 41.22 -19.79 13.74
C SER A 938 42.47 -19.90 14.63
N LYS A 939 43.65 -19.69 14.04
CA LYS A 939 44.93 -19.52 14.74
C LYS A 939 44.94 -18.15 15.45
N ARG A 940 44.74 -18.11 16.76
CA ARG A 940 45.31 -17.10 17.67
C ARG A 940 45.20 -17.60 19.11
N LYS A 941 46.37 -17.73 19.78
CA LYS A 941 46.51 -18.05 21.21
C LYS A 941 46.08 -16.83 22.03
N ASN A 942 45.40 -17.09 23.15
CA ASN A 942 45.01 -16.18 24.23
C ASN A 942 43.55 -15.69 24.21
N ALA A 943 42.63 -16.61 24.49
CA ALA A 943 41.44 -16.32 25.30
C ALA A 943 41.01 -17.63 25.99
N ARG A 944 41.43 -17.81 27.25
CA ARG A 944 40.89 -18.84 28.16
C ARG A 944 39.64 -18.25 28.80
N GLY A 945 38.53 -18.96 28.74
CA GLY A 945 37.30 -18.67 29.50
C GLY A 945 36.40 -19.92 29.53
N ASP A 946 36.01 -20.34 30.73
CA ASP A 946 35.52 -21.67 31.07
C ASP A 946 34.16 -22.06 30.45
N MET A 947 34.16 -23.21 29.75
CA MET A 947 32.96 -23.98 29.43
C MET A 947 32.75 -25.07 30.50
N LYS A 948 31.67 -24.97 31.30
CA LYS A 948 31.06 -26.14 31.95
C LYS A 948 30.05 -26.77 30.99
N ARG A 949 30.15 -28.10 30.85
CA ARG A 949 29.36 -28.96 29.97
C ARG A 949 27.84 -28.66 30.06
N GLY A 950 27.22 -28.37 28.92
CA GLY A 950 25.89 -28.92 28.62
C GLY A 950 24.67 -28.00 28.55
N LYS A 951 24.77 -26.68 28.76
CA LYS A 951 23.65 -25.73 28.49
C LYS A 951 24.20 -24.35 28.09
N THR A 952 23.68 -23.76 27.01
CA THR A 952 23.88 -22.35 26.65
C THR A 952 22.66 -21.55 27.07
N ASP A 953 22.82 -20.65 28.05
CA ASP A 953 21.86 -19.58 28.33
C ASP A 953 22.01 -18.46 27.30
N PRO A 954 20.92 -17.90 26.74
CA PRO A 954 20.93 -16.57 26.14
C PRO A 954 20.92 -15.52 27.27
N TYR A 955 21.50 -14.35 27.04
CA TYR A 955 21.65 -13.20 27.98
C TYR A 955 22.90 -13.22 28.89
N ALA A 956 24.06 -12.88 28.32
CA ALA A 956 25.14 -12.27 29.11
C ALA A 956 24.90 -10.75 29.20
N TYR A 957 24.48 -10.28 30.38
CA TYR A 957 24.43 -8.86 30.71
C TYR A 957 25.85 -8.32 30.97
N LEU A 958 26.21 -7.21 30.32
CA LEU A 958 27.34 -6.37 30.75
C LEU A 958 26.87 -5.50 31.92
N PRO A 959 27.52 -5.52 33.11
CA PRO A 959 27.33 -4.47 34.09
C PRO A 959 28.18 -3.24 33.69
N LEU A 960 27.52 -2.10 33.50
CA LEU A 960 28.19 -0.79 33.44
C LEU A 960 28.50 -0.36 34.87
N ASP A 961 29.78 -0.17 35.17
CA ASP A 961 30.25 0.44 36.42
C ASP A 961 30.04 1.96 36.34
N PRO A 962 29.35 2.61 37.30
CA PRO A 962 29.04 4.02 37.22
C PRO A 962 30.10 4.84 37.97
N MET A 963 31.24 5.14 37.34
CA MET A 963 32.09 6.32 37.61
C MET A 963 33.29 6.33 36.63
N GLN A 964 33.20 7.15 35.57
CA GLN A 964 34.26 8.02 35.01
C GLN A 964 33.79 8.72 33.73
#